data_AF-A0A2H5ZKQ3-F1
#
_entry.id   AF-A0A2H5ZKQ3-F1
#
_cell.length_a   1.000
_cell.length_b   1.000
_cell.length_c   1.000
_cell.angle_alpha   90.00
_cell.angle_beta   90.00
_cell.angle_gamma   90.00
#
_symmetry.space_group_name_H-M   'P 1'
#
loop_
_entity.id
_entity.type
_entity.pdbx_description
1 polymer ?
#
loop_
_entity_poly.entity_id
_entity_poly.type
_entity_poly.pdbx_seq_one_letter_code
_entity_poly.pdbx_strand_id
1 'polypeptide(L)'
;MRESRLLLPRRTSWLPFFSRFPHLCGWSSKRAFDEGKFSGSPVLQGVIGRVPLTTLVLWLLCYGSLPAGFASVAQGQSPASSSAAQLWVLSIGVSQYAQPELRLRFAAGDARAVAAAFEKQAGGPLYGAVHTRVLVDEQVTRESILEGMIRFLGQARSNDIAVLFLAGHGVQDRSTGSYYFLPAPATTANYVSAGLRMTDLDETLRLVRRSARGVVVMLDTCHAGALRLASPHLQALDDPAARLNTGEGFFLLAASKPGQESEERADLGHGAFTYAILQGLSGAADADRNGEITVTELFGYVTRSVATLTTERQHPYYKVEGTDFRFVTVRPGTAALAAPTPSEPQSRPEDSVGNSVAVMTFQNLRSDPQHEWVGIALRTAFNTELSKVKALQVYAPELIDRAVAQRGGDLLGVARQLGIDRLITGSFSIVGNEIRIDAHIVYSRTGLQEGSDSIQGALDDFFTLQKQLVYSLLRRMHVAAPSDSGGVGEKSNLDALRLLLESEGEIEPLPEHAPAPTPTRPRSRRQTRSNWFERWPSVSFASVAWAQEISPREHEARALLERYRQALVNKDVDAFARLYVDFPSQRRATLARYFGNAMDLQVDIEDVRLEAHGEDVVVSFLRRDRFVDRESGKPVTLEVRLTRRLVHTPRGWLIAGKP
;
A
#
# COMPACT_ATOMS: atom_id res chain seq x y z
N MET A 1 41.80 -44.72 -49.82
CA MET A 1 41.94 -45.93 -50.67
C MET A 1 40.71 -46.81 -50.48
N ARG A 2 40.59 -47.90 -51.28
CA ARG A 2 39.63 -49.03 -51.25
C ARG A 2 38.97 -49.31 -49.88
N GLU A 3 37.65 -49.55 -49.79
CA GLU A 3 36.97 -50.86 -49.94
C GLU A 3 37.67 -51.99 -49.13
N SER A 4 37.02 -52.75 -48.24
CA SER A 4 35.89 -53.70 -48.44
C SER A 4 35.62 -54.49 -47.12
N ARG A 5 34.58 -55.31 -46.85
CA ARG A 5 33.27 -55.68 -47.47
C ARG A 5 32.41 -56.48 -46.44
N LEU A 6 31.07 -56.35 -46.47
CA LEU A 6 30.04 -57.40 -46.16
C LEU A 6 29.90 -57.91 -44.69
N LEU A 7 28.76 -58.50 -44.24
CA LEU A 7 27.57 -59.07 -44.92
C LEU A 7 26.22 -58.80 -44.15
N LEU A 8 25.11 -59.32 -44.70
CA LEU A 8 23.66 -59.01 -44.48
C LEU A 8 22.94 -60.12 -43.63
N PRO A 9 21.65 -60.03 -43.17
CA PRO A 9 20.45 -59.76 -44.01
C PRO A 9 19.15 -59.08 -43.45
N ARG A 10 18.47 -58.36 -44.36
CA ARG A 10 17.01 -58.27 -44.72
C ARG A 10 15.87 -58.66 -43.72
N ARG A 11 14.61 -58.16 -43.80
CA ARG A 11 13.95 -56.90 -44.31
C ARG A 11 12.39 -57.02 -44.15
N THR A 12 11.64 -55.90 -43.91
CA THR A 12 10.17 -55.70 -44.19
C THR A 12 9.11 -56.58 -43.43
N SER A 13 7.80 -56.27 -43.23
CA SER A 13 6.92 -55.10 -43.52
C SER A 13 5.48 -55.19 -42.90
N TRP A 14 4.90 -54.05 -42.45
CA TRP A 14 3.45 -53.65 -42.46
C TRP A 14 2.36 -54.33 -41.54
N LEU A 15 1.15 -53.74 -41.55
CA LEU A 15 -0.03 -53.81 -40.62
C LEU A 15 -1.10 -54.88 -41.00
N PRO A 16 -2.34 -54.93 -40.41
CA PRO A 16 -2.79 -55.16 -39.00
C PRO A 16 -3.92 -56.24 -38.89
N PHE A 17 -4.47 -56.58 -37.70
CA PHE A 17 -5.77 -57.30 -37.59
C PHE A 17 -6.53 -57.16 -36.23
N PHE A 18 -7.76 -57.71 -36.15
CA PHE A 18 -8.80 -57.53 -35.12
C PHE A 18 -9.35 -58.89 -34.58
N SER A 19 -9.65 -59.06 -33.27
CA SER A 19 -10.40 -60.23 -32.75
C SER A 19 -11.02 -60.04 -31.34
N ARG A 20 -11.55 -61.12 -30.72
CA ARG A 20 -12.99 -61.31 -30.37
C ARG A 20 -13.20 -62.20 -29.11
N PHE A 21 -14.41 -62.20 -28.54
CA PHE A 21 -14.98 -63.06 -27.44
C PHE A 21 -14.85 -64.61 -27.68
N PRO A 22 -15.04 -65.56 -26.69
CA PRO A 22 -16.28 -65.70 -25.84
C PRO A 22 -16.31 -66.56 -24.51
N HIS A 23 -17.51 -66.62 -23.83
CA HIS A 23 -18.12 -67.72 -23.00
C HIS A 23 -17.56 -68.11 -21.58
N LEU A 24 -18.26 -68.73 -20.59
CA LEU A 24 -19.70 -69.09 -20.27
C LEU A 24 -19.95 -69.51 -18.77
N CYS A 25 -21.20 -69.36 -18.25
CA CYS A 25 -21.92 -70.04 -17.11
C CYS A 25 -21.39 -70.05 -15.63
N GLY A 26 -22.21 -70.18 -14.55
CA GLY A 26 -23.69 -70.23 -14.39
C GLY A 26 -24.22 -70.55 -12.94
N TRP A 27 -25.57 -70.51 -12.72
CA TRP A 27 -26.36 -70.81 -11.46
C TRP A 27 -26.21 -69.84 -10.25
N SER A 28 -27.14 -69.65 -9.25
CA SER A 28 -28.61 -69.82 -9.01
C SER A 28 -28.94 -69.38 -7.54
N SER A 29 -30.14 -69.04 -6.99
CA SER A 29 -31.50 -68.65 -7.47
C SER A 29 -32.45 -68.22 -6.27
N LYS A 30 -33.65 -67.64 -6.55
CA LYS A 30 -34.92 -67.54 -5.73
C LYS A 30 -35.23 -66.40 -4.71
N ARG A 31 -36.37 -65.70 -4.98
CA ARG A 31 -37.45 -65.11 -4.10
C ARG A 31 -37.16 -63.83 -3.27
N ALA A 32 -38.11 -62.91 -2.99
CA ALA A 32 -39.47 -62.63 -3.55
C ALA A 32 -40.10 -61.29 -3.02
N PHE A 33 -40.90 -60.59 -3.86
CA PHE A 33 -42.03 -59.62 -3.58
C PHE A 33 -41.80 -58.40 -2.62
N ASP A 34 -42.56 -57.29 -2.65
CA ASP A 34 -43.98 -57.07 -3.03
C ASP A 34 -44.34 -55.72 -3.73
N GLU A 35 -45.64 -55.49 -3.98
CA GLU A 35 -46.33 -54.42 -4.79
C GLU A 35 -46.12 -52.91 -4.42
N GLY A 36 -46.47 -51.90 -5.26
CA GLY A 36 -46.91 -51.90 -6.67
C GLY A 36 -47.57 -50.59 -7.20
N LYS A 37 -47.85 -50.56 -8.52
CA LYS A 37 -48.81 -49.73 -9.33
C LYS A 37 -48.85 -48.17 -9.21
N PHE A 38 -48.59 -47.50 -10.34
CA PHE A 38 -49.55 -46.54 -10.96
C PHE A 38 -49.36 -46.48 -12.50
N SER A 39 -50.29 -45.88 -13.25
CA SER A 39 -50.41 -46.02 -14.72
C SER A 39 -50.90 -44.73 -15.42
N GLY A 40 -50.46 -44.47 -16.67
CA GLY A 40 -51.12 -43.53 -17.58
C GLY A 40 -50.21 -42.72 -18.55
N SER A 41 -50.11 -43.19 -19.81
CA SER A 41 -49.73 -42.38 -21.00
C SER A 41 -50.94 -42.38 -21.97
N PRO A 42 -51.09 -41.43 -22.93
CA PRO A 42 -50.26 -41.26 -24.14
C PRO A 42 -49.77 -39.80 -24.35
N VAL A 43 -48.67 -39.47 -25.05
CA VAL A 43 -48.23 -39.73 -26.45
C VAL A 43 -49.04 -38.99 -27.52
N LEU A 44 -48.35 -38.10 -28.25
CA LEU A 44 -48.60 -37.73 -29.64
C LEU A 44 -47.26 -37.45 -30.34
N GLN A 45 -47.10 -37.89 -31.59
CA GLN A 45 -45.89 -37.76 -32.41
C GLN A 45 -46.23 -37.38 -33.86
N GLY A 46 -45.26 -36.76 -34.55
CA GLY A 46 -45.26 -36.58 -36.01
C GLY A 46 -45.39 -35.12 -36.48
N VAL A 47 -44.94 -34.73 -37.68
CA VAL A 47 -44.19 -35.47 -38.73
C VAL A 47 -43.25 -34.47 -39.43
N ILE A 48 -42.05 -34.90 -39.85
CA ILE A 48 -41.14 -34.09 -40.68
C ILE A 48 -41.44 -34.34 -42.17
N GLY A 49 -41.62 -33.29 -42.99
CA GLY A 49 -42.06 -33.43 -44.38
C GLY A 49 -41.59 -32.35 -45.37
N ARG A 50 -40.48 -32.64 -46.07
CA ARG A 50 -40.08 -32.24 -47.44
C ARG A 50 -40.18 -30.77 -47.93
N VAL A 51 -39.09 -30.31 -48.53
CA VAL A 51 -38.97 -29.11 -49.38
C VAL A 51 -38.90 -29.52 -50.87
N PRO A 52 -39.56 -28.81 -51.80
CA PRO A 52 -39.36 -28.95 -53.26
C PRO A 52 -38.32 -27.95 -53.81
N LEU A 53 -37.68 -28.28 -54.94
CA LEU A 53 -36.57 -27.51 -55.52
C LEU A 53 -36.68 -27.38 -57.07
N THR A 54 -37.09 -26.20 -57.55
CA THR A 54 -37.06 -25.72 -58.95
C THR A 54 -37.25 -24.19 -58.92
N THR A 55 -36.70 -23.33 -59.79
CA THR A 55 -35.91 -23.52 -61.04
C THR A 55 -34.94 -22.34 -61.25
N LEU A 56 -34.17 -22.40 -62.35
CA LEU A 56 -33.52 -21.28 -63.06
C LEU A 56 -32.15 -20.77 -62.54
N VAL A 57 -31.08 -21.33 -63.11
CA VAL A 57 -29.80 -20.66 -63.32
C VAL A 57 -29.70 -20.34 -64.82
N LEU A 58 -29.63 -19.06 -65.20
CA LEU A 58 -29.13 -18.59 -66.50
C LEU A 58 -28.98 -17.05 -66.49
N TRP A 59 -28.10 -16.53 -67.36
CA TRP A 59 -27.80 -15.10 -67.59
C TRP A 59 -27.17 -14.30 -66.44
N LEU A 60 -25.88 -14.59 -66.23
CA LEU A 60 -24.89 -13.54 -65.97
C LEU A 60 -24.55 -12.81 -67.29
N LEU A 61 -24.00 -11.59 -67.19
CA LEU A 61 -23.49 -10.72 -68.28
C LEU A 61 -24.53 -10.08 -69.22
N CYS A 62 -24.89 -8.81 -68.95
CA CYS A 62 -24.77 -7.70 -69.93
C CYS A 62 -25.25 -6.34 -69.36
N TYR A 63 -24.34 -5.35 -69.31
CA TYR A 63 -24.55 -3.92 -68.99
C TYR A 63 -25.20 -3.58 -67.61
N GLY A 64 -24.84 -2.49 -66.92
CA GLY A 64 -23.79 -1.50 -67.19
C GLY A 64 -24.28 -0.07 -67.35
N SER A 65 -24.90 0.52 -66.31
CA SER A 65 -24.95 1.98 -66.05
C SER A 65 -25.62 2.26 -64.70
N LEU A 66 -25.18 3.31 -64.00
CA LEU A 66 -25.88 3.89 -62.85
C LEU A 66 -27.05 4.78 -63.33
N PRO A 67 -28.05 4.99 -62.48
CA PRO A 67 -28.28 6.37 -62.03
C PRO A 67 -28.25 6.50 -60.49
N ALA A 68 -27.93 7.71 -60.03
CA ALA A 68 -27.95 8.07 -58.60
C ALA A 68 -29.35 8.44 -58.11
N GLY A 69 -29.52 8.64 -56.80
CA GLY A 69 -30.56 9.58 -56.32
C GLY A 69 -31.58 9.10 -55.29
N PHE A 70 -31.43 7.93 -54.65
CA PHE A 70 -32.16 7.65 -53.40
C PHE A 70 -31.27 7.90 -52.18
N ALA A 71 -31.27 9.15 -51.72
CA ALA A 71 -30.74 9.51 -50.41
C ALA A 71 -31.65 8.89 -49.34
N SER A 72 -31.26 7.73 -48.83
CA SER A 72 -31.87 7.18 -47.62
C SER A 72 -31.65 8.18 -46.50
N VAL A 73 -32.73 8.81 -46.03
CA VAL A 73 -32.71 9.53 -44.75
C VAL A 73 -32.63 8.46 -43.67
N ALA A 74 -31.42 7.99 -43.43
CA ALA A 74 -31.06 7.40 -42.17
C ALA A 74 -31.38 8.45 -41.11
N GLN A 75 -32.51 8.28 -40.44
CA GLN A 75 -32.76 8.93 -39.17
C GLN A 75 -31.67 8.42 -38.23
N GLY A 76 -30.57 9.16 -38.16
CA GLY A 76 -29.57 8.99 -37.12
C GLY A 76 -30.31 9.16 -35.81
N GLN A 77 -30.58 8.05 -35.14
CA GLN A 77 -30.95 8.07 -33.73
C GLN A 77 -29.81 8.79 -33.04
N SER A 78 -30.05 10.04 -32.62
CA SER A 78 -29.05 10.82 -31.90
C SER A 78 -28.48 9.93 -30.79
N PRO A 79 -27.15 9.81 -30.65
CA PRO A 79 -26.55 8.94 -29.66
C PRO A 79 -27.18 9.28 -28.31
N ALA A 80 -27.78 8.26 -27.68
CA ALA A 80 -28.77 8.46 -26.63
C ALA A 80 -28.24 9.46 -25.60
N SER A 81 -28.96 10.58 -25.42
CA SER A 81 -28.52 11.72 -24.62
C SER A 81 -28.00 11.22 -23.28
N SER A 82 -26.68 11.34 -23.06
CA SER A 82 -26.01 10.75 -21.91
C SER A 82 -26.69 11.21 -20.63
N SER A 83 -27.45 10.31 -20.00
CA SER A 83 -28.17 10.65 -18.77
C SER A 83 -27.16 11.13 -17.74
N ALA A 84 -27.35 12.35 -17.25
CA ALA A 84 -26.51 12.91 -16.19
C ALA A 84 -26.35 11.88 -15.06
N ALA A 85 -25.17 11.85 -14.44
CA ALA A 85 -24.91 10.89 -13.37
C ALA A 85 -25.96 11.03 -12.26
N GLN A 86 -26.33 9.92 -11.63
CA GLN A 86 -27.17 9.93 -10.44
C GLN A 86 -26.30 9.72 -9.20
N LEU A 87 -26.77 10.21 -8.06
CA LEU A 87 -26.16 9.96 -6.75
C LEU A 87 -27.13 9.14 -5.89
N TRP A 88 -26.71 7.97 -5.44
CA TRP A 88 -27.51 7.05 -4.63
C TRP A 88 -26.97 6.99 -3.20
N VAL A 89 -27.67 7.55 -2.23
CA VAL A 89 -27.19 7.69 -0.84
C VAL A 89 -28.03 6.86 0.12
N LEU A 90 -27.44 5.78 0.65
CA LEU A 90 -27.99 5.00 1.75
C LEU A 90 -27.34 5.49 3.06
N SER A 91 -28.13 6.11 3.93
CA SER A 91 -27.65 6.71 5.18
C SER A 91 -28.31 6.04 6.37
N ILE A 92 -27.50 5.46 7.26
CA ILE A 92 -27.95 4.55 8.33
C ILE A 92 -27.41 5.06 9.66
N GLY A 93 -28.27 5.19 10.68
CA GLY A 93 -27.87 5.72 11.98
C GLY A 93 -28.68 5.15 13.15
N VAL A 94 -28.00 4.62 14.18
CA VAL A 94 -28.67 4.01 15.34
C VAL A 94 -28.33 4.75 16.61
N SER A 95 -29.32 5.44 17.19
CA SER A 95 -29.24 6.06 18.52
C SER A 95 -29.99 5.22 19.56
N GLN A 96 -31.18 4.75 19.22
CA GLN A 96 -32.02 3.93 20.10
C GLN A 96 -31.77 2.44 19.92
N TYR A 97 -30.89 1.89 20.76
CA TYR A 97 -30.67 0.45 20.91
C TYR A 97 -31.69 -0.19 21.86
N ALA A 98 -32.00 -1.46 21.59
CA ALA A 98 -32.80 -2.32 22.46
C ALA A 98 -32.13 -2.54 23.82
N GLN A 99 -30.79 -2.58 23.85
CA GLN A 99 -30.00 -2.56 25.08
C GLN A 99 -29.75 -1.11 25.54
N PRO A 100 -30.17 -0.70 26.75
CA PRO A 100 -30.07 0.69 27.20
C PRO A 100 -28.64 1.24 27.29
N GLU A 101 -27.66 0.40 27.64
CA GLU A 101 -26.25 0.82 27.81
C GLU A 101 -25.56 1.15 26.48
N LEU A 102 -26.17 0.80 25.33
CA LEU A 102 -25.64 1.08 23.99
C LEU A 102 -26.26 2.36 23.37
N ARG A 103 -27.05 3.15 24.11
CA ARG A 103 -27.77 4.28 23.52
C ARG A 103 -26.86 5.48 23.23
N LEU A 104 -26.83 5.87 21.95
CA LEU A 104 -26.11 7.01 21.41
C LEU A 104 -27.07 8.21 21.25
N ARG A 105 -26.53 9.43 21.19
CA ARG A 105 -27.28 10.70 21.19
C ARG A 105 -27.54 11.25 19.79
N PHE A 106 -26.60 11.09 18.87
CA PHE A 106 -26.55 11.82 17.60
C PHE A 106 -26.55 10.93 16.37
N ALA A 107 -26.07 9.68 16.43
CA ALA A 107 -25.94 8.78 15.27
C ALA A 107 -27.18 8.73 14.33
N ALA A 108 -28.41 8.72 14.85
CA ALA A 108 -29.62 8.76 14.03
C ALA A 108 -29.95 10.17 13.46
N GLY A 109 -29.53 11.24 14.12
CA GLY A 109 -29.58 12.61 13.60
C GLY A 109 -28.50 12.85 12.53
N ASP A 110 -27.30 12.35 12.78
CA ASP A 110 -26.13 12.34 11.88
C ASP A 110 -26.48 11.74 10.52
N ALA A 111 -27.10 10.55 10.51
CA ALA A 111 -27.55 9.91 9.27
C ALA A 111 -28.58 10.74 8.48
N ARG A 112 -29.52 11.42 9.16
CA ARG A 112 -30.48 12.33 8.52
C ARG A 112 -29.77 13.57 7.95
N ALA A 113 -28.83 14.15 8.69
CA ALA A 113 -28.09 15.33 8.29
C ALA A 113 -27.19 15.08 7.07
N VAL A 114 -26.48 13.96 7.02
CA VAL A 114 -25.63 13.57 5.87
C VAL A 114 -26.47 13.36 4.61
N ALA A 115 -27.63 12.70 4.70
CA ALA A 115 -28.54 12.55 3.57
C ALA A 115 -29.03 13.91 3.05
N ALA A 116 -29.52 14.79 3.94
CA ALA A 116 -29.97 16.14 3.61
C ALA A 116 -28.85 17.07 3.10
N ALA A 117 -27.58 16.76 3.37
CA ALA A 117 -26.43 17.45 2.77
C ALA A 117 -26.24 17.06 1.29
N PHE A 118 -26.34 15.77 0.96
CA PHE A 118 -26.24 15.31 -0.43
C PHE A 118 -27.45 15.66 -1.29
N GLU A 119 -28.67 15.68 -0.74
CA GLU A 119 -29.89 16.09 -1.48
C GLU A 119 -29.77 17.47 -2.14
N LYS A 120 -29.00 18.39 -1.54
CA LYS A 120 -28.71 19.72 -2.08
C LYS A 120 -27.98 19.70 -3.43
N GLN A 121 -27.34 18.58 -3.79
CA GLN A 121 -26.65 18.40 -5.07
C GLN A 121 -27.58 17.99 -6.22
N ALA A 122 -28.86 17.70 -5.96
CA ALA A 122 -29.84 17.40 -7.00
C ALA A 122 -30.05 18.58 -7.95
N GLY A 123 -30.17 18.28 -9.25
CA GLY A 123 -30.21 19.28 -10.31
C GLY A 123 -28.93 20.13 -10.42
N GLY A 124 -27.81 19.66 -9.82
CA GLY A 124 -26.50 20.31 -9.90
C GLY A 124 -25.75 19.93 -11.18
N PRO A 125 -24.56 20.55 -11.42
CA PRO A 125 -23.75 20.27 -12.61
C PRO A 125 -23.12 18.87 -12.60
N LEU A 126 -23.04 18.21 -11.43
CA LEU A 126 -22.54 16.83 -11.30
C LEU A 126 -23.63 15.77 -11.40
N TYR A 127 -24.84 16.04 -10.85
CA TYR A 127 -25.88 15.03 -10.67
C TYR A 127 -27.26 15.49 -11.15
N GLY A 128 -27.87 14.68 -12.03
CA GLY A 128 -29.22 14.94 -12.54
C GLY A 128 -30.28 14.88 -11.44
N ALA A 129 -30.26 13.80 -10.65
CA ALA A 129 -30.97 13.71 -9.38
C ALA A 129 -30.11 13.02 -8.31
N VAL A 130 -30.55 13.18 -7.07
CA VAL A 130 -30.03 12.48 -5.90
C VAL A 130 -31.16 11.62 -5.35
N HIS A 131 -30.89 10.35 -5.12
CA HIS A 131 -31.80 9.41 -4.49
C HIS A 131 -31.29 9.12 -3.09
N THR A 132 -32.10 9.37 -2.06
CA THR A 132 -31.79 9.07 -0.66
C THR A 132 -32.66 7.94 -0.12
N ARG A 133 -32.07 7.07 0.70
CA ARG A 133 -32.79 6.18 1.62
C ARG A 133 -32.14 6.30 3.00
N VAL A 134 -32.92 6.80 3.95
CA VAL A 134 -32.47 6.95 5.35
C VAL A 134 -33.09 5.82 6.18
N LEU A 135 -32.28 5.13 6.97
CA LEU A 135 -32.72 4.12 7.94
C LEU A 135 -32.24 4.55 9.33
N VAL A 136 -33.16 4.65 10.29
CA VAL A 136 -32.85 5.17 11.63
C VAL A 136 -33.48 4.34 12.73
N ASP A 137 -32.74 4.20 13.83
CA ASP A 137 -33.19 3.57 15.07
C ASP A 137 -33.85 2.19 14.81
N GLU A 138 -35.11 1.98 15.22
CA GLU A 138 -35.87 0.72 15.03
C GLU A 138 -35.93 0.20 13.58
N GLN A 139 -35.78 1.09 12.59
CA GLN A 139 -35.78 0.73 11.17
C GLN A 139 -34.48 0.05 10.73
N VAL A 140 -33.42 0.16 11.53
CA VAL A 140 -32.12 -0.43 11.26
C VAL A 140 -32.09 -1.83 11.86
N THR A 141 -32.38 -2.81 11.01
CA THR A 141 -32.19 -4.24 11.25
C THR A 141 -31.11 -4.75 10.30
N ARG A 142 -30.54 -5.94 10.55
CA ARG A 142 -29.57 -6.55 9.64
C ARG A 142 -30.16 -6.71 8.23
N GLU A 143 -31.45 -7.06 8.17
CA GLU A 143 -32.20 -7.32 6.94
C GLU A 143 -32.48 -6.03 6.17
N SER A 144 -32.84 -4.92 6.84
CA SER A 144 -33.12 -3.65 6.16
C SER A 144 -31.85 -2.99 5.60
N ILE A 145 -30.70 -3.16 6.25
CA ILE A 145 -29.40 -2.71 5.72
C ILE A 145 -29.07 -3.48 4.43
N LEU A 146 -29.15 -4.82 4.47
CA LEU A 146 -28.86 -5.68 3.32
C LEU A 146 -29.85 -5.42 2.17
N GLU A 147 -31.13 -5.20 2.47
CA GLU A 147 -32.14 -4.79 1.47
C GLU A 147 -31.81 -3.42 0.86
N GLY A 148 -31.41 -2.44 1.66
CA GLY A 148 -30.96 -1.13 1.19
C GLY A 148 -29.74 -1.22 0.27
N MET A 149 -28.74 -2.04 0.61
CA MET A 149 -27.56 -2.21 -0.24
C MET A 149 -27.90 -2.93 -1.55
N ILE A 150 -28.60 -4.06 -1.48
CA ILE A 150 -28.89 -4.90 -2.65
C ILE A 150 -29.94 -4.26 -3.57
N ARG A 151 -31.03 -3.70 -3.03
CA ARG A 151 -32.18 -3.22 -3.82
C ARG A 151 -32.22 -1.71 -4.06
N PHE A 152 -31.53 -0.91 -3.24
CA PHE A 152 -31.50 0.54 -3.42
C PHE A 152 -30.15 1.01 -4.00
N LEU A 153 -29.02 0.73 -3.35
CA LEU A 153 -27.70 1.06 -3.95
C LEU A 153 -27.43 0.26 -5.24
N GLY A 154 -27.88 -0.99 -5.30
CA GLY A 154 -27.80 -1.83 -6.52
C GLY A 154 -28.62 -1.35 -7.73
N GLN A 155 -29.29 -0.20 -7.66
CA GLN A 155 -29.88 0.47 -8.83
C GLN A 155 -28.89 1.41 -9.56
N ALA A 156 -27.77 1.77 -8.91
CA ALA A 156 -26.73 2.62 -9.47
C ALA A 156 -26.11 1.99 -10.72
N ARG A 157 -25.93 2.82 -11.77
CA ARG A 157 -25.40 2.43 -13.09
C ARG A 157 -23.96 2.92 -13.28
N SER A 158 -23.31 2.52 -14.38
CA SER A 158 -21.88 2.71 -14.63
C SER A 158 -21.42 4.17 -14.87
N ASN A 159 -22.31 5.15 -14.69
CA ASN A 159 -21.98 6.58 -14.60
C ASN A 159 -22.32 7.18 -13.21
N ASP A 160 -23.09 6.47 -12.39
CA ASP A 160 -23.64 6.91 -11.11
C ASP A 160 -22.67 6.66 -9.95
N ILE A 161 -22.80 7.44 -8.89
CA ILE A 161 -22.06 7.26 -7.63
C ILE A 161 -23.00 6.70 -6.57
N ALA A 162 -22.57 5.64 -5.88
CA ALA A 162 -23.23 5.11 -4.69
C ALA A 162 -22.50 5.61 -3.43
N VAL A 163 -23.26 5.96 -2.40
CA VAL A 163 -22.76 6.40 -1.10
C VAL A 163 -23.43 5.59 0.01
N LEU A 164 -22.61 5.02 0.89
CA LEU A 164 -23.04 4.37 2.12
C LEU A 164 -22.52 5.17 3.31
N PHE A 165 -23.42 5.73 4.12
CA PHE A 165 -23.10 6.29 5.42
C PHE A 165 -23.66 5.39 6.54
N LEU A 166 -22.86 5.11 7.56
CA LEU A 166 -23.21 4.21 8.67
C LEU A 166 -22.70 4.76 10.01
N ALA A 167 -23.62 5.14 10.90
CA ALA A 167 -23.31 5.63 12.24
C ALA A 167 -23.89 4.71 13.35
N GLY A 168 -23.08 4.40 14.36
CA GLY A 168 -23.51 3.59 15.51
C GLY A 168 -22.40 2.73 16.13
N HIS A 169 -22.79 1.78 16.98
CA HIS A 169 -21.83 0.88 17.62
C HIS A 169 -21.33 -0.24 16.70
N GLY A 170 -20.05 -0.58 16.86
CA GLY A 170 -19.40 -1.76 16.32
C GLY A 170 -18.80 -2.62 17.43
N VAL A 171 -18.81 -3.94 17.24
CA VAL A 171 -18.23 -4.93 18.18
C VAL A 171 -17.30 -5.85 17.41
N GLN A 172 -16.11 -6.09 17.97
CA GLN A 172 -15.22 -7.16 17.53
C GLN A 172 -15.37 -8.37 18.45
N ASP A 173 -15.74 -9.51 17.87
CA ASP A 173 -15.74 -10.82 18.53
C ASP A 173 -14.30 -11.21 18.88
N ARG A 174 -14.00 -11.36 20.17
CA ARG A 174 -12.66 -11.70 20.67
C ARG A 174 -12.24 -13.15 20.38
N SER A 175 -13.18 -14.02 20.02
CA SER A 175 -12.92 -15.44 19.73
C SER A 175 -12.69 -15.72 18.25
N THR A 176 -13.39 -15.01 17.36
CA THR A 176 -13.26 -15.16 15.90
C THR A 176 -12.50 -14.02 15.23
N GLY A 177 -12.27 -12.91 15.92
CA GLY A 177 -11.73 -11.67 15.35
C GLY A 177 -12.73 -10.90 14.46
N SER A 178 -13.94 -11.43 14.25
CA SER A 178 -14.93 -10.86 13.33
C SER A 178 -15.51 -9.55 13.85
N TYR A 179 -15.59 -8.55 12.98
CA TYR A 179 -16.29 -7.29 13.27
C TYR A 179 -17.77 -7.38 12.88
N TYR A 180 -18.63 -6.81 13.71
CA TYR A 180 -20.06 -6.65 13.49
C TYR A 180 -20.43 -5.19 13.71
N PHE A 181 -21.17 -4.59 12.79
CA PHE A 181 -21.98 -3.41 13.11
C PHE A 181 -23.20 -3.86 13.92
N LEU A 182 -23.69 -3.01 14.84
CA LEU A 182 -24.88 -3.29 15.65
C LEU A 182 -26.10 -2.49 15.13
N PRO A 183 -27.10 -3.15 14.51
CA PRO A 183 -28.45 -2.63 14.30
C PRO A 183 -29.20 -2.48 15.63
N ALA A 184 -30.32 -1.75 15.66
CA ALA A 184 -31.08 -1.48 16.89
C ALA A 184 -31.50 -2.70 17.73
N PRO A 185 -31.95 -3.86 17.16
CA PRO A 185 -32.26 -5.07 17.94
C PRO A 185 -31.04 -5.87 18.42
N ALA A 186 -29.81 -5.43 18.11
CA ALA A 186 -28.60 -6.08 18.57
C ALA A 186 -28.19 -5.62 19.98
N THR A 187 -27.58 -6.56 20.72
CA THR A 187 -27.17 -6.48 22.11
C THR A 187 -25.83 -7.21 22.27
N THR A 188 -25.14 -7.02 23.39
CA THR A 188 -23.90 -7.76 23.68
C THR A 188 -24.08 -9.27 23.80
N ALA A 189 -25.33 -9.78 23.90
CA ALA A 189 -25.64 -11.21 23.96
C ALA A 189 -26.04 -11.84 22.61
N ASN A 190 -26.57 -11.07 21.65
CA ASN A 190 -27.09 -11.59 20.37
C ASN A 190 -26.44 -10.99 19.11
N TYR A 191 -25.39 -10.17 19.22
CA TYR A 191 -24.72 -9.52 18.09
C TYR A 191 -24.26 -10.47 16.96
N VAL A 192 -24.03 -11.76 17.25
CA VAL A 192 -23.65 -12.76 16.23
C VAL A 192 -24.79 -13.08 15.27
N SER A 193 -26.06 -12.96 15.69
CA SER A 193 -27.25 -13.24 14.87
C SER A 193 -28.01 -11.97 14.46
N ALA A 194 -28.05 -10.95 15.33
CA ALA A 194 -28.72 -9.68 15.08
C ALA A 194 -27.80 -8.59 14.48
N GLY A 195 -26.48 -8.75 14.61
CA GLY A 195 -25.48 -7.81 14.08
C GLY A 195 -25.16 -8.05 12.61
N LEU A 196 -24.82 -6.97 11.89
CA LEU A 196 -24.36 -7.08 10.51
C LEU A 196 -22.87 -7.44 10.52
N ARG A 197 -22.55 -8.71 10.24
CA ARG A 197 -21.17 -9.19 10.13
C ARG A 197 -20.47 -8.55 8.93
N MET A 198 -19.19 -8.26 9.08
CA MET A 198 -18.42 -7.58 8.05
C MET A 198 -18.31 -8.34 6.70
N THR A 199 -18.35 -9.68 6.71
CA THR A 199 -18.40 -10.48 5.48
C THR A 199 -19.62 -10.16 4.62
N ASP A 200 -20.75 -9.90 5.26
CA ASP A 200 -22.04 -9.69 4.62
C ASP A 200 -22.11 -8.29 3.99
N LEU A 201 -21.49 -7.30 4.67
CA LEU A 201 -21.26 -5.95 4.15
C LEU A 201 -20.28 -5.98 2.96
N ASP A 202 -19.21 -6.78 3.04
CA ASP A 202 -18.20 -6.91 1.99
C ASP A 202 -18.76 -7.52 0.70
N GLU A 203 -19.53 -8.61 0.82
CA GLU A 203 -20.20 -9.25 -0.31
C GLU A 203 -21.23 -8.31 -0.97
N THR A 204 -22.02 -7.58 -0.17
CA THR A 204 -22.99 -6.62 -0.73
C THR A 204 -22.33 -5.38 -1.33
N LEU A 205 -21.24 -4.86 -0.77
CA LEU A 205 -20.44 -3.80 -1.41
C LEU A 205 -19.85 -4.24 -2.75
N ARG A 206 -19.38 -5.49 -2.87
CA ARG A 206 -18.91 -6.07 -4.15
C ARG A 206 -20.01 -6.13 -5.21
N LEU A 207 -21.25 -6.42 -4.82
CA LEU A 207 -22.39 -6.41 -5.74
C LEU A 207 -22.71 -4.99 -6.23
N VAL A 208 -22.68 -3.99 -5.35
CA VAL A 208 -22.92 -2.57 -5.70
C VAL A 208 -21.78 -1.99 -6.56
N ARG A 209 -20.52 -2.34 -6.28
CA ARG A 209 -19.36 -1.88 -7.08
C ARG A 209 -19.57 -2.20 -8.57
N ARG A 210 -19.87 -3.47 -8.88
CA ARG A 210 -20.03 -4.02 -10.24
C ARG A 210 -21.11 -3.39 -11.13
N SER A 211 -21.88 -2.43 -10.62
CA SER A 211 -22.84 -1.67 -11.41
C SER A 211 -22.62 -0.16 -11.35
N ALA A 212 -21.89 0.37 -10.37
CA ALA A 212 -21.73 1.80 -10.11
C ALA A 212 -20.36 2.33 -10.56
N ARG A 213 -20.29 3.56 -11.10
CA ARG A 213 -19.01 4.20 -11.46
C ARG A 213 -18.07 4.36 -10.27
N GLY A 214 -18.63 4.58 -9.08
CA GLY A 214 -17.87 4.60 -7.84
C GLY A 214 -18.73 4.42 -6.61
N VAL A 215 -18.11 3.91 -5.55
CA VAL A 215 -18.76 3.64 -4.26
C VAL A 215 -17.97 4.31 -3.14
N VAL A 216 -18.63 5.24 -2.43
CA VAL A 216 -18.07 5.98 -1.30
C VAL A 216 -18.69 5.46 0.00
N VAL A 217 -17.87 5.01 0.95
CA VAL A 217 -18.30 4.41 2.21
C VAL A 217 -17.75 5.23 3.38
N MET A 218 -18.64 5.71 4.25
CA MET A 218 -18.32 6.57 5.39
C MET A 218 -18.87 5.96 6.69
N LEU A 219 -17.99 5.66 7.64
CA LEU A 219 -18.33 4.83 8.81
C LEU A 219 -18.02 5.55 10.14
N ASP A 220 -19.06 6.12 10.76
CA ASP A 220 -19.02 6.75 12.09
C ASP A 220 -19.28 5.70 13.19
N THR A 221 -18.30 4.80 13.37
CA THR A 221 -18.43 3.65 14.29
C THR A 221 -17.16 3.44 15.11
N CYS A 222 -17.31 3.08 16.39
CA CYS A 222 -16.17 2.75 17.24
C CYS A 222 -15.42 1.53 16.67
N HIS A 223 -14.09 1.59 16.71
CA HIS A 223 -13.21 0.61 16.06
C HIS A 223 -13.44 0.45 14.54
N ALA A 224 -13.90 1.48 13.82
CA ALA A 224 -14.09 1.40 12.37
C ALA A 224 -12.84 0.92 11.62
N GLY A 225 -11.63 1.18 12.11
CA GLY A 225 -10.40 0.62 11.53
C GLY A 225 -10.24 -0.91 11.62
N ALA A 226 -10.95 -1.59 12.52
CA ALA A 226 -10.95 -3.07 12.62
C ALA A 226 -11.58 -3.74 11.38
N LEU A 227 -12.40 -3.01 10.63
CA LEU A 227 -12.84 -3.32 9.27
C LEU A 227 -11.70 -3.85 8.37
N ARG A 228 -10.54 -3.19 8.41
CA ARG A 228 -9.36 -3.55 7.59
C ARG A 228 -8.76 -4.88 8.02
N LEU A 229 -8.98 -5.31 9.27
CA LEU A 229 -8.54 -6.61 9.78
C LEU A 229 -9.62 -7.70 9.58
N ALA A 230 -10.90 -7.31 9.46
CA ALA A 230 -12.04 -8.22 9.39
C ALA A 230 -12.54 -8.53 7.97
N SER A 231 -12.24 -7.73 6.94
CA SER A 231 -12.50 -8.09 5.54
C SER A 231 -11.21 -8.57 4.84
N PRO A 232 -11.14 -9.85 4.43
CA PRO A 232 -10.11 -10.35 3.54
C PRO A 232 -10.11 -9.68 2.15
N HIS A 233 -11.23 -9.07 1.73
CA HIS A 233 -11.27 -8.33 0.48
C HIS A 233 -10.63 -6.96 0.61
N LEU A 234 -10.92 -6.19 1.66
CA LEU A 234 -10.28 -4.88 1.87
C LEU A 234 -8.75 -5.00 2.06
N GLN A 235 -8.29 -6.17 2.51
CA GLN A 235 -6.89 -6.63 2.47
C GLN A 235 -6.45 -7.04 1.05
N ALA A 236 -7.23 -7.82 0.31
CA ALA A 236 -6.95 -8.15 -1.10
C ALA A 236 -7.06 -6.94 -2.05
N LEU A 237 -7.61 -5.80 -1.63
CA LEU A 237 -7.48 -4.51 -2.30
C LEU A 237 -6.10 -3.86 -2.08
N ASP A 238 -5.20 -4.52 -1.35
CA ASP A 238 -3.74 -4.24 -1.35
C ASP A 238 -3.00 -5.12 -2.39
N ASP A 239 -3.68 -6.08 -3.06
CA ASP A 239 -3.12 -6.90 -4.15
C ASP A 239 -3.23 -6.14 -5.50
N PRO A 240 -2.12 -5.92 -6.23
CA PRO A 240 -2.17 -5.24 -7.53
C PRO A 240 -2.98 -5.98 -8.61
N ALA A 241 -3.15 -7.30 -8.51
CA ALA A 241 -3.90 -8.08 -9.51
C ALA A 241 -5.41 -7.78 -9.49
N ALA A 242 -5.97 -7.41 -8.33
CA ALA A 242 -7.37 -7.01 -8.21
C ALA A 242 -7.66 -5.68 -8.94
N ARG A 243 -6.66 -4.80 -9.03
CA ARG A 243 -6.77 -3.42 -9.55
C ARG A 243 -6.86 -3.34 -11.08
N LEU A 244 -6.60 -4.44 -11.78
CA LEU A 244 -6.54 -4.50 -13.25
C LEU A 244 -7.89 -4.80 -13.92
N ASN A 245 -8.96 -5.07 -13.16
CA ASN A 245 -10.24 -5.57 -13.69
C ASN A 245 -11.49 -4.82 -13.20
N THR A 246 -11.36 -3.68 -12.51
CA THR A 246 -12.51 -2.83 -12.14
C THR A 246 -12.31 -1.40 -12.62
N GLY A 247 -13.21 -0.92 -13.48
CA GLY A 247 -13.23 0.48 -13.95
C GLY A 247 -13.95 1.43 -12.99
N GLU A 248 -14.02 1.05 -11.71
CA GLU A 248 -15.04 1.48 -10.74
C GLU A 248 -14.33 1.85 -9.43
N GLY A 249 -14.39 3.13 -9.05
CA GLY A 249 -13.59 3.65 -7.94
C GLY A 249 -14.21 3.35 -6.56
N PHE A 250 -13.41 2.87 -5.62
CA PHE A 250 -13.86 2.55 -4.26
C PHE A 250 -13.15 3.41 -3.22
N PHE A 251 -13.94 4.10 -2.41
CA PHE A 251 -13.47 5.12 -1.47
C PHE A 251 -14.05 4.79 -0.09
N LEU A 252 -13.20 4.61 0.90
CA LEU A 252 -13.60 4.26 2.27
C LEU A 252 -13.02 5.30 3.23
N LEU A 253 -13.85 5.88 4.09
CA LEU A 253 -13.47 6.77 5.18
C LEU A 253 -14.07 6.24 6.49
N ALA A 254 -13.20 5.87 7.42
CA ALA A 254 -13.52 5.30 8.72
C ALA A 254 -13.22 6.31 9.83
N ALA A 255 -14.14 6.54 10.76
CA ALA A 255 -14.04 7.60 11.76
C ALA A 255 -12.93 7.43 12.80
N SER A 256 -12.47 6.20 13.05
CA SER A 256 -11.41 5.92 14.03
C SER A 256 -10.48 4.78 13.59
N LYS A 257 -9.22 4.84 14.03
CA LYS A 257 -8.23 3.75 13.87
C LYS A 257 -8.59 2.53 14.76
N PRO A 258 -8.02 1.34 14.52
CA PRO A 258 -8.22 0.20 15.43
C PRO A 258 -7.81 0.57 16.86
N GLY A 259 -8.67 0.27 17.85
CA GLY A 259 -8.44 0.64 19.25
C GLY A 259 -8.78 2.10 19.61
N GLN A 260 -9.29 2.91 18.68
CA GLN A 260 -9.88 4.24 18.97
C GLN A 260 -11.41 4.20 18.89
N GLU A 261 -12.06 5.05 19.68
CA GLU A 261 -13.50 5.29 19.68
C GLU A 261 -13.88 6.43 18.71
N SER A 262 -15.18 6.64 18.47
CA SER A 262 -15.71 7.83 17.80
C SER A 262 -16.43 8.71 18.84
N GLU A 263 -16.13 10.01 18.90
CA GLU A 263 -16.67 10.90 19.93
C GLU A 263 -18.01 11.55 19.52
N GLU A 264 -19.06 11.30 20.30
CA GLU A 264 -20.27 12.11 20.29
C GLU A 264 -20.05 13.45 21.01
N ARG A 265 -20.32 14.56 20.33
CA ARG A 265 -20.03 15.91 20.83
C ARG A 265 -21.29 16.74 20.97
N ALA A 266 -21.80 16.83 22.20
CA ALA A 266 -23.05 17.53 22.51
C ALA A 266 -22.99 19.05 22.29
N ASP A 267 -21.79 19.63 22.29
CA ASP A 267 -21.51 21.02 21.91
C ASP A 267 -21.55 21.25 20.38
N LEU A 268 -21.37 20.19 19.58
CA LEU A 268 -21.48 20.21 18.12
C LEU A 268 -22.85 19.75 17.61
N GLY A 269 -23.66 19.13 18.48
CA GLY A 269 -24.96 18.52 18.13
C GLY A 269 -24.85 17.23 17.29
N HIS A 270 -23.64 16.68 17.16
CA HIS A 270 -23.26 15.67 16.16
C HIS A 270 -22.11 14.78 16.69
N GLY A 271 -21.87 13.63 16.08
CA GLY A 271 -20.56 12.97 16.14
C GLY A 271 -19.46 13.90 15.58
N ALA A 272 -18.26 13.92 16.17
CA ALA A 272 -17.16 14.78 15.71
C ALA A 272 -16.79 14.54 14.24
N PHE A 273 -16.87 13.27 13.80
CA PHE A 273 -16.69 12.84 12.41
C PHE A 273 -17.81 13.32 11.50
N THR A 274 -19.07 13.12 11.87
CA THR A 274 -20.20 13.63 11.08
C THR A 274 -20.21 15.15 10.98
N TYR A 275 -19.90 15.89 12.07
CA TYR A 275 -19.77 17.35 12.02
C TYR A 275 -18.72 17.79 10.98
N ALA A 276 -17.55 17.14 10.96
CA ALA A 276 -16.51 17.42 9.98
C ALA A 276 -16.95 17.07 8.54
N ILE A 277 -17.70 15.99 8.33
CA ILE A 277 -18.29 15.69 7.01
C ILE A 277 -19.24 16.82 6.58
N LEU A 278 -20.16 17.24 7.45
CA LEU A 278 -21.16 18.27 7.13
C LEU A 278 -20.52 19.63 6.81
N GLN A 279 -19.48 20.03 7.55
CA GLN A 279 -18.71 21.24 7.23
C GLN A 279 -17.95 21.10 5.90
N GLY A 280 -17.31 19.95 5.66
CA GLY A 280 -16.61 19.65 4.41
C GLY A 280 -17.55 19.74 3.19
N LEU A 281 -18.67 19.02 3.22
CA LEU A 281 -19.73 19.03 2.19
C LEU A 281 -20.37 20.42 1.99
N SER A 282 -20.23 21.34 2.94
CA SER A 282 -20.76 22.72 2.87
C SER A 282 -19.76 23.72 2.27
N GLY A 283 -18.56 23.28 1.88
CA GLY A 283 -17.52 24.12 1.27
C GLY A 283 -16.20 24.18 2.05
N ALA A 284 -16.14 23.72 3.30
CA ALA A 284 -14.91 23.83 4.10
C ALA A 284 -13.78 22.89 3.63
N ALA A 285 -14.11 21.90 2.78
CA ALA A 285 -13.15 20.99 2.17
C ALA A 285 -12.56 21.46 0.82
N ASP A 286 -13.13 22.51 0.20
CA ASP A 286 -12.65 23.10 -1.06
C ASP A 286 -11.29 23.78 -0.80
N ALA A 287 -10.20 23.08 -1.17
CA ALA A 287 -8.85 23.42 -0.72
C ALA A 287 -8.13 24.36 -1.68
N ASP A 288 -8.38 24.23 -2.99
CA ASP A 288 -7.85 25.11 -4.03
C ASP A 288 -8.78 26.29 -4.38
N ARG A 289 -10.04 26.27 -3.87
CA ARG A 289 -11.10 27.26 -4.07
C ARG A 289 -11.69 27.26 -5.48
N ASN A 290 -11.76 26.09 -6.12
CA ASN A 290 -12.35 25.93 -7.44
C ASN A 290 -13.90 25.88 -7.44
N GLY A 291 -14.55 25.72 -6.27
CA GLY A 291 -16.01 25.66 -6.13
C GLY A 291 -16.61 24.25 -6.28
N GLU A 292 -15.78 23.24 -6.52
CA GLU A 292 -16.07 21.82 -6.49
C GLU A 292 -15.21 21.16 -5.40
N ILE A 293 -15.58 19.96 -4.93
CA ILE A 293 -14.83 19.22 -3.92
C ILE A 293 -14.66 17.78 -4.41
N THR A 294 -13.44 17.26 -4.41
CA THR A 294 -13.17 15.84 -4.71
C THR A 294 -13.36 14.92 -3.50
N VAL A 295 -13.33 13.60 -3.72
CA VAL A 295 -13.41 12.64 -2.61
C VAL A 295 -12.15 12.73 -1.72
N THR A 296 -10.96 12.92 -2.31
CA THR A 296 -9.73 13.04 -1.49
C THR A 296 -9.65 14.36 -0.71
N GLU A 297 -10.17 15.46 -1.25
CA GLU A 297 -10.28 16.74 -0.53
C GLU A 297 -11.20 16.62 0.69
N LEU A 298 -12.41 16.07 0.51
CA LEU A 298 -13.35 15.83 1.61
C LEU A 298 -12.74 14.92 2.67
N PHE A 299 -12.11 13.81 2.27
CA PHE A 299 -11.48 12.87 3.21
C PHE A 299 -10.31 13.53 3.97
N GLY A 300 -9.46 14.28 3.26
CA GLY A 300 -8.34 15.01 3.85
C GLY A 300 -8.78 16.11 4.82
N TYR A 301 -9.86 16.84 4.50
CA TYR A 301 -10.49 17.79 5.41
C TYR A 301 -11.01 17.09 6.68
N VAL A 302 -11.80 16.03 6.52
CA VAL A 302 -12.39 15.31 7.65
C VAL A 302 -11.32 14.76 8.60
N THR A 303 -10.26 14.13 8.09
CA THR A 303 -9.19 13.63 8.98
C THR A 303 -8.52 14.74 9.79
N ARG A 304 -8.23 15.91 9.19
CA ARG A 304 -7.64 17.06 9.91
C ARG A 304 -8.60 17.67 10.93
N SER A 305 -9.86 17.88 10.54
CA SER A 305 -10.87 18.50 11.40
C SER A 305 -11.24 17.62 12.59
N VAL A 306 -11.39 16.31 12.44
CA VAL A 306 -11.73 15.41 13.57
C VAL A 306 -10.60 15.30 14.58
N ALA A 307 -9.36 15.20 14.12
CA ALA A 307 -8.19 15.20 15.00
C ALA A 307 -8.14 16.50 15.83
N THR A 308 -8.33 17.65 15.17
CA THR A 308 -8.44 18.97 15.84
C THR A 308 -9.60 19.02 16.84
N LEU A 309 -10.82 18.68 16.42
CA LEU A 309 -12.04 18.76 17.24
C LEU A 309 -11.97 17.85 18.48
N THR A 310 -11.39 16.66 18.35
CA THR A 310 -11.23 15.68 19.43
C THR A 310 -9.90 15.80 20.19
N THR A 311 -9.08 16.82 19.91
CA THR A 311 -7.78 17.03 20.58
C THR A 311 -6.86 15.80 20.46
N GLU A 312 -6.70 15.29 19.23
CA GLU A 312 -5.93 14.09 18.88
C GLU A 312 -6.41 12.78 19.55
N ARG A 313 -7.63 12.72 20.11
CA ARG A 313 -8.19 11.47 20.66
C ARG A 313 -8.74 10.54 19.56
N GLN A 314 -9.35 11.10 18.53
CA GLN A 314 -9.92 10.37 17.39
C GLN A 314 -9.20 10.74 16.09
N HIS A 315 -8.77 9.73 15.32
CA HIS A 315 -8.14 9.93 14.03
C HIS A 315 -8.87 9.14 12.93
N PRO A 316 -9.56 9.80 11.98
CA PRO A 316 -10.11 9.12 10.83
C PRO A 316 -9.02 8.54 9.91
N TYR A 317 -9.33 7.41 9.29
CA TYR A 317 -8.49 6.73 8.30
C TYR A 317 -9.26 6.56 7.00
N TYR A 318 -8.60 6.67 5.85
CA TYR A 318 -9.23 6.39 4.56
C TYR A 318 -8.39 5.48 3.65
N LYS A 319 -9.08 4.83 2.71
CA LYS A 319 -8.52 4.07 1.58
C LYS A 319 -9.18 4.53 0.29
N VAL A 320 -8.38 4.68 -0.77
CA VAL A 320 -8.81 5.13 -2.10
C VAL A 320 -8.33 4.14 -3.15
N GLU A 321 -9.24 3.76 -4.05
CA GLU A 321 -9.01 2.85 -5.16
C GLU A 321 -9.68 3.42 -6.42
N GLY A 322 -8.97 3.38 -7.55
CA GLY A 322 -9.36 4.09 -8.77
C GLY A 322 -8.87 5.54 -8.79
N THR A 323 -9.41 6.34 -9.71
CA THR A 323 -9.08 7.76 -9.88
C THR A 323 -10.05 8.63 -9.09
N ASP A 324 -9.52 9.62 -8.37
CA ASP A 324 -10.34 10.61 -7.65
C ASP A 324 -11.26 11.39 -8.60
N PHE A 325 -12.39 11.87 -8.09
CA PHE A 325 -13.42 12.52 -8.88
C PHE A 325 -14.15 13.62 -8.11
N ARG A 326 -14.71 14.58 -8.86
CA ARG A 326 -15.55 15.67 -8.35
C ARG A 326 -16.83 15.12 -7.75
N PHE A 327 -16.99 15.27 -6.44
CA PHE A 327 -18.02 14.60 -5.64
C PHE A 327 -19.13 15.56 -5.16
N VAL A 328 -18.80 16.84 -4.97
CA VAL A 328 -19.73 17.87 -4.49
C VAL A 328 -19.45 19.19 -5.21
N THR A 329 -20.48 20.02 -5.39
CA THR A 329 -20.34 21.43 -5.78
C THR A 329 -20.78 22.37 -4.68
N VAL A 330 -20.00 23.42 -4.46
CA VAL A 330 -20.21 24.45 -3.44
C VAL A 330 -21.06 25.55 -4.06
N ARG A 331 -22.32 25.69 -3.64
CA ARG A 331 -23.20 26.76 -4.14
C ARG A 331 -22.87 28.07 -3.41
N PRO A 332 -22.54 29.17 -4.11
CA PRO A 332 -22.29 30.46 -3.46
C PRO A 332 -23.50 30.92 -2.64
N GLY A 333 -23.27 31.22 -1.35
CA GLY A 333 -24.29 31.77 -0.45
C GLY A 333 -24.85 30.81 0.61
N THR A 334 -24.58 29.50 0.56
CA THR A 334 -24.85 28.63 1.72
C THR A 334 -23.77 28.82 2.77
N ALA A 335 -23.98 29.79 3.67
CA ALA A 335 -23.07 30.04 4.79
C ALA A 335 -22.88 28.75 5.62
N ALA A 336 -21.62 28.42 5.93
CA ALA A 336 -21.30 27.34 6.84
C ALA A 336 -21.97 27.58 8.21
N LEU A 337 -22.52 26.53 8.81
CA LEU A 337 -23.08 26.59 10.17
C LEU A 337 -21.97 27.08 11.10
N ALA A 338 -22.21 28.23 11.76
CA ALA A 338 -21.17 29.02 12.40
C ALA A 338 -20.35 28.20 13.40
N ALA A 339 -19.15 27.79 12.97
CA ALA A 339 -18.13 27.31 13.87
C ALA A 339 -17.78 28.43 14.87
N PRO A 340 -17.32 28.10 16.09
CA PRO A 340 -16.68 29.10 16.95
C PRO A 340 -15.57 29.76 16.14
N THR A 341 -15.59 31.09 16.07
CA THR A 341 -14.64 31.86 15.26
C THR A 341 -13.22 31.43 15.60
N PRO A 342 -12.37 31.07 14.62
CA PRO A 342 -10.95 30.95 14.88
C PRO A 342 -10.50 32.30 15.44
N SER A 343 -9.99 32.31 16.67
CA SER A 343 -9.32 33.48 17.23
C SER A 343 -8.30 33.97 16.20
N GLU A 344 -8.30 35.27 15.88
CA GLU A 344 -7.34 35.82 14.93
C GLU A 344 -5.92 35.35 15.25
N PRO A 345 -5.10 35.01 14.24
CA PRO A 345 -3.82 34.38 14.45
C PRO A 345 -2.87 35.31 15.21
N GLN A 346 -2.88 35.20 16.54
CA GLN A 346 -1.83 35.72 17.40
C GLN A 346 -0.52 35.18 16.84
N SER A 347 0.37 36.09 16.44
CA SER A 347 1.54 35.82 15.63
C SER A 347 2.47 34.81 16.30
N ARG A 348 2.26 33.52 16.01
CA ARG A 348 3.27 32.49 16.18
C ARG A 348 4.31 32.66 15.06
N PRO A 349 5.59 32.33 15.32
CA PRO A 349 6.57 32.24 14.25
C PRO A 349 6.06 31.25 13.19
N GLU A 350 6.46 31.50 11.95
CA GLU A 350 5.99 30.86 10.72
C GLU A 350 5.80 29.34 10.86
N ASP A 351 4.75 28.80 10.23
CA ASP A 351 4.61 27.36 10.02
C ASP A 351 5.72 26.86 9.07
N SER A 352 6.91 26.68 9.64
CA SER A 352 7.98 25.93 8.99
C SER A 352 7.49 24.50 8.85
N VAL A 353 7.00 24.15 7.65
CA VAL A 353 6.81 22.76 7.23
C VAL A 353 8.07 22.00 7.63
N GLY A 354 7.91 20.92 8.38
CA GLY A 354 9.05 20.20 8.92
C GLY A 354 9.77 19.52 7.76
N ASN A 355 10.92 20.04 7.38
CA ASN A 355 11.73 19.40 6.35
C ASN A 355 12.53 18.20 6.92
N SER A 356 12.12 17.68 8.09
CA SER A 356 12.73 16.54 8.76
C SER A 356 12.15 15.21 8.23
N VAL A 357 13.03 14.37 7.70
CA VAL A 357 12.70 13.14 6.98
C VAL A 357 13.45 11.95 7.58
N ALA A 358 12.80 10.79 7.72
CA ALA A 358 13.50 9.53 7.99
C ALA A 358 13.05 8.43 7.02
N VAL A 359 14.00 7.69 6.46
CA VAL A 359 13.71 6.58 5.56
C VAL A 359 13.76 5.25 6.32
N MET A 360 12.76 4.40 6.13
CA MET A 360 12.69 3.04 6.69
C MET A 360 13.24 1.99 5.72
N THR A 361 13.56 0.80 6.22
CA THR A 361 13.95 -0.35 5.39
C THR A 361 12.81 -0.73 4.44
N PHE A 362 13.13 -0.91 3.16
CA PHE A 362 12.14 -1.29 2.15
C PHE A 362 11.80 -2.78 2.29
N GLN A 363 10.52 -3.12 2.26
CA GLN A 363 10.05 -4.49 2.50
C GLN A 363 10.14 -5.36 1.24
N ASN A 364 10.74 -6.55 1.36
CA ASN A 364 10.81 -7.55 0.30
C ASN A 364 9.46 -8.28 0.16
N LEU A 365 8.63 -7.89 -0.80
CA LEU A 365 7.28 -8.47 -0.99
C LEU A 365 7.31 -9.96 -1.35
N ARG A 366 8.46 -10.49 -1.78
CA ARG A 366 8.61 -11.93 -2.10
C ARG A 366 9.18 -12.75 -0.94
N SER A 367 9.69 -12.11 0.12
CA SER A 367 10.39 -12.75 1.24
C SER A 367 11.53 -13.70 0.82
N ASP A 368 12.20 -13.39 -0.30
CA ASP A 368 13.35 -14.16 -0.80
C ASP A 368 14.65 -13.74 -0.09
N PRO A 369 15.29 -14.61 0.71
CA PRO A 369 16.50 -14.27 1.46
C PRO A 369 17.68 -13.83 0.59
N GLN A 370 17.75 -14.21 -0.69
CA GLN A 370 18.83 -13.78 -1.59
C GLN A 370 18.78 -12.28 -1.90
N HIS A 371 17.60 -11.68 -1.78
CA HIS A 371 17.31 -10.31 -2.17
C HIS A 371 16.96 -9.39 -0.97
N GLU A 372 16.86 -9.92 0.25
CA GLU A 372 16.46 -9.16 1.45
C GLU A 372 17.34 -7.91 1.69
N TRP A 373 18.64 -8.05 1.44
CA TRP A 373 19.63 -6.97 1.59
C TRP A 373 19.37 -5.75 0.69
N VAL A 374 18.65 -5.93 -0.44
CA VAL A 374 18.28 -4.85 -1.36
C VAL A 374 17.35 -3.84 -0.67
N GLY A 375 16.53 -4.30 0.29
CA GLY A 375 15.68 -3.42 1.11
C GLY A 375 16.46 -2.45 1.99
N ILE A 376 17.68 -2.84 2.40
CA ILE A 376 18.62 -1.99 3.13
C ILE A 376 19.42 -1.13 2.16
N ALA A 377 19.87 -1.66 1.02
CA ALA A 377 20.54 -0.87 -0.02
C ALA A 377 19.70 0.31 -0.51
N LEU A 378 18.40 0.10 -0.78
CA LEU A 378 17.43 1.15 -1.13
C LEU A 378 17.35 2.22 -0.04
N ARG A 379 17.17 1.82 1.23
CA ARG A 379 17.12 2.75 2.37
C ARG A 379 18.39 3.59 2.47
N THR A 380 19.56 2.96 2.35
CA THR A 380 20.86 3.62 2.46
C THR A 380 21.08 4.62 1.33
N ALA A 381 20.74 4.26 0.10
CA ALA A 381 20.81 5.16 -1.05
C ALA A 381 19.81 6.32 -0.96
N PHE A 382 18.56 6.07 -0.53
CA PHE A 382 17.58 7.12 -0.30
C PHE A 382 18.05 8.14 0.74
N ASN A 383 18.56 7.69 1.89
CA ASN A 383 19.14 8.60 2.89
C ASN A 383 20.34 9.37 2.32
N THR A 384 21.17 8.72 1.49
CA THR A 384 22.31 9.35 0.82
C THR A 384 21.86 10.48 -0.09
N GLU A 385 20.97 10.22 -1.06
CA GLU A 385 20.45 11.23 -1.99
C GLU A 385 19.68 12.35 -1.27
N LEU A 386 18.78 12.02 -0.35
CA LEU A 386 18.00 13.02 0.39
C LEU A 386 18.91 13.91 1.25
N SER A 387 20.02 13.38 1.79
CA SER A 387 20.95 14.17 2.62
C SER A 387 21.74 15.23 1.84
N LYS A 388 21.78 15.14 0.50
CA LYS A 388 22.37 16.16 -0.40
C LYS A 388 21.47 17.39 -0.52
N VAL A 389 20.17 17.25 -0.23
CA VAL A 389 19.18 18.33 -0.35
C VAL A 389 19.26 19.20 0.90
N LYS A 390 19.93 20.36 0.80
CA LYS A 390 20.13 21.31 1.91
C LYS A 390 18.86 21.78 2.61
N ALA A 391 17.70 21.69 1.96
CA ALA A 391 16.42 22.00 2.57
C ALA A 391 15.97 20.95 3.59
N LEU A 392 16.43 19.69 3.48
CA LEU A 392 16.00 18.55 4.30
C LEU A 392 16.93 18.26 5.49
N GLN A 393 16.33 17.85 6.61
CA GLN A 393 17.00 17.27 7.77
C GLN A 393 16.76 15.75 7.79
N VAL A 394 17.68 14.97 7.21
CA VAL A 394 17.55 13.52 7.12
C VAL A 394 18.08 12.84 8.38
N TYR A 395 17.24 12.02 9.02
CA TYR A 395 17.57 11.26 10.23
C TYR A 395 18.41 10.01 9.90
N ALA A 396 19.36 9.70 10.78
CA ALA A 396 20.17 8.48 10.69
C ALA A 396 19.30 7.21 10.86
N PRO A 397 19.48 6.17 10.02
CA PRO A 397 18.72 4.91 10.11
C PRO A 397 18.71 4.28 11.50
N GLU A 398 19.86 4.31 12.17
CA GLU A 398 20.10 3.60 13.43
C GLU A 398 19.40 4.28 14.61
N LEU A 399 19.28 5.61 14.56
CA LEU A 399 18.61 6.40 15.59
C LEU A 399 17.10 6.06 15.62
N ILE A 400 16.46 6.03 14.45
CA ILE A 400 15.04 5.68 14.36
C ILE A 400 14.81 4.20 14.65
N ASP A 401 15.61 3.27 14.11
CA ASP A 401 15.45 1.84 14.37
C ASP A 401 15.60 1.48 15.85
N ARG A 402 16.60 2.06 16.53
CA ARG A 402 16.81 1.88 17.98
C ARG A 402 15.63 2.38 18.79
N ALA A 403 15.12 3.58 18.47
CA ALA A 403 13.97 4.14 19.16
C ALA A 403 12.68 3.33 18.92
N VAL A 404 12.49 2.80 17.72
CA VAL A 404 11.36 1.91 17.37
C VAL A 404 11.45 0.57 18.09
N ALA A 405 12.64 -0.02 18.17
CA ALA A 405 12.87 -1.24 18.96
C ALA A 405 12.58 -1.01 20.46
N GLN A 406 13.06 0.10 21.03
CA GLN A 406 12.81 0.48 22.43
C GLN A 406 11.32 0.72 22.74
N ARG A 407 10.53 1.15 21.75
CA ARG A 407 9.06 1.31 21.86
C ARG A 407 8.26 0.13 21.28
N GLY A 408 8.87 -1.05 21.15
CA GLY A 408 8.17 -2.28 20.76
C GLY A 408 7.55 -2.26 19.35
N GLY A 409 8.01 -1.37 18.46
CA GLY A 409 7.52 -1.24 17.09
C GLY A 409 6.72 0.04 16.78
N ASP A 410 6.49 0.95 17.74
CA ASP A 410 5.75 2.19 17.51
C ASP A 410 6.53 3.25 16.69
N LEU A 411 6.61 3.03 15.38
CA LEU A 411 7.23 3.93 14.41
C LEU A 411 6.65 5.35 14.44
N LEU A 412 5.33 5.50 14.55
CA LEU A 412 4.69 6.82 14.48
C LEU A 412 4.84 7.61 15.77
N GLY A 413 4.80 6.98 16.94
CA GLY A 413 5.06 7.65 18.22
C GLY A 413 6.54 7.97 18.42
N VAL A 414 7.46 7.17 17.87
CA VAL A 414 8.89 7.52 17.77
C VAL A 414 9.09 8.74 16.88
N ALA A 415 8.54 8.74 15.66
CA ALA A 415 8.68 9.84 14.72
C ALA A 415 8.17 11.18 15.29
N ARG A 416 7.00 11.14 15.97
CA ARG A 416 6.45 12.27 16.71
C ARG A 416 7.33 12.71 17.88
N GLN A 417 7.85 11.79 18.70
CA GLN A 417 8.75 12.15 19.82
C GLN A 417 10.01 12.86 19.31
N LEU A 418 10.58 12.36 18.21
CA LEU A 418 11.84 12.85 17.66
C LEU A 418 11.71 14.13 16.83
N GLY A 419 10.50 14.63 16.54
CA GLY A 419 10.29 15.80 15.68
C GLY A 419 10.57 15.54 14.19
N ILE A 420 10.51 14.28 13.77
CA ILE A 420 10.52 13.90 12.34
C ILE A 420 9.17 14.27 11.77
N ASP A 421 9.08 15.02 10.68
CA ASP A 421 7.79 15.43 10.10
C ASP A 421 7.27 14.41 9.08
N ARG A 422 8.18 13.80 8.32
CA ARG A 422 7.88 12.83 7.26
C ARG A 422 8.68 11.54 7.41
N LEU A 423 8.02 10.42 7.22
CA LEU A 423 8.64 9.11 7.07
C LEU A 423 8.56 8.69 5.60
N ILE A 424 9.65 8.15 5.05
CA ILE A 424 9.61 7.44 3.77
C ILE A 424 9.61 5.95 4.06
N THR A 425 8.51 5.30 3.74
CA THR A 425 8.38 3.84 3.77
C THR A 425 8.33 3.30 2.35
N GLY A 426 8.52 2.00 2.17
CA GLY A 426 8.51 1.41 0.85
C GLY A 426 8.60 -0.10 0.84
N SER A 427 8.45 -0.65 -0.36
CA SER A 427 8.56 -2.08 -0.63
C SER A 427 9.14 -2.31 -2.02
N PHE A 428 9.62 -3.52 -2.27
CA PHE A 428 10.17 -3.92 -3.57
C PHE A 428 9.84 -5.37 -3.88
N SER A 429 9.87 -5.71 -5.16
CA SER A 429 9.83 -7.10 -5.62
C SER A 429 10.76 -7.30 -6.81
N ILE A 430 11.41 -8.47 -6.87
CA ILE A 430 12.32 -8.85 -7.95
C ILE A 430 11.78 -10.09 -8.67
N VAL A 431 11.84 -10.08 -10.00
CA VAL A 431 11.37 -11.16 -10.88
C VAL A 431 12.39 -11.38 -12.00
N GLY A 432 13.26 -12.38 -11.83
CA GLY A 432 14.41 -12.55 -12.74
C GLY A 432 15.35 -11.35 -12.63
N ASN A 433 15.59 -10.65 -13.73
CA ASN A 433 16.39 -9.42 -13.75
C ASN A 433 15.55 -8.13 -13.68
N GLU A 434 14.26 -8.21 -13.34
CA GLU A 434 13.38 -7.04 -13.22
C GLU A 434 13.13 -6.70 -11.74
N ILE A 435 13.27 -5.43 -11.38
CA ILE A 435 12.94 -4.89 -10.05
C ILE A 435 11.81 -3.88 -10.16
N ARG A 436 10.85 -3.98 -9.25
CA ARG A 436 9.85 -2.96 -8.95
C ARG A 436 10.09 -2.40 -7.56
N ILE A 437 10.02 -1.07 -7.41
CA ILE A 437 10.17 -0.35 -6.14
C ILE A 437 8.95 0.57 -5.98
N ASP A 438 8.25 0.45 -4.85
CA ASP A 438 7.14 1.32 -4.45
C ASP A 438 7.54 2.09 -3.18
N ALA A 439 7.37 3.41 -3.17
CA ALA A 439 7.77 4.27 -2.06
C ALA A 439 6.66 5.27 -1.67
N HIS A 440 6.54 5.55 -0.36
CA HIS A 440 5.43 6.28 0.24
C HIS A 440 5.98 7.34 1.20
N ILE A 441 5.49 8.58 1.08
CA ILE A 441 5.74 9.67 2.03
C ILE A 441 4.59 9.65 3.04
N VAL A 442 4.90 9.49 4.32
CA VAL A 442 3.95 9.38 5.42
C VAL A 442 4.19 10.49 6.43
N TYR A 443 3.20 11.35 6.62
CA TYR A 443 3.24 12.44 7.60
C TYR A 443 3.22 11.86 9.02
N SER A 444 4.27 12.12 9.81
CA SER A 444 4.51 11.42 11.09
C SER A 444 3.43 11.69 12.13
N ARG A 445 2.89 12.91 12.14
CA ARG A 445 1.97 13.41 13.17
C ARG A 445 0.64 12.66 13.11
N THR A 446 0.10 12.50 11.90
CA THR A 446 -1.19 11.83 11.64
C THR A 446 -1.05 10.36 11.24
N GLY A 447 0.10 9.96 10.71
CA GLY A 447 0.31 8.67 10.04
C GLY A 447 -0.35 8.56 8.67
N LEU A 448 -0.75 9.68 8.05
CA LEU A 448 -1.33 9.70 6.70
C LEU A 448 -0.25 9.62 5.63
N GLN A 449 -0.55 8.93 4.52
CA GLN A 449 0.29 8.98 3.32
C GLN A 449 0.04 10.32 2.58
N GLU A 450 1.03 11.21 2.61
CA GLU A 450 1.04 12.49 1.88
C GLU A 450 1.21 12.28 0.37
N GLY A 451 1.92 11.22 -0.02
CA GLY A 451 2.07 10.82 -1.42
C GLY A 451 2.76 9.47 -1.56
N SER A 452 2.77 8.93 -2.77
CA SER A 452 3.55 7.74 -3.13
C SER A 452 3.96 7.81 -4.58
N ASP A 453 5.06 7.13 -4.92
CA ASP A 453 5.50 6.95 -6.29
C ASP A 453 6.12 5.56 -6.46
N SER A 454 6.19 5.07 -7.70
CA SER A 454 6.73 3.73 -7.97
C SER A 454 7.44 3.67 -9.31
N ILE A 455 8.42 2.78 -9.40
CA ILE A 455 9.25 2.61 -10.58
C ILE A 455 9.58 1.14 -10.81
N GLN A 456 9.83 0.78 -12.07
CA GLN A 456 10.10 -0.58 -12.50
C GLN A 456 11.12 -0.56 -13.65
N GLY A 457 12.04 -1.53 -13.67
CA GLY A 457 13.09 -1.63 -14.69
C GLY A 457 14.05 -2.79 -14.40
N ALA A 458 15.17 -2.84 -15.10
CA ALA A 458 16.18 -3.87 -14.86
C ALA A 458 16.86 -3.69 -13.49
N LEU A 459 17.24 -4.80 -12.84
CA LEU A 459 18.02 -4.78 -11.62
C LEU A 459 19.43 -4.18 -11.85
N ASP A 460 19.98 -4.33 -13.06
CA ASP A 460 21.19 -3.63 -13.51
C ASP A 460 21.06 -2.10 -13.48
N ASP A 461 19.84 -1.55 -13.62
CA ASP A 461 19.55 -0.12 -13.60
C ASP A 461 19.19 0.41 -12.19
N PHE A 462 19.38 -0.40 -11.13
CA PHE A 462 19.05 -0.09 -9.73
C PHE A 462 19.38 1.35 -9.30
N PHE A 463 20.58 1.82 -9.62
CA PHE A 463 21.07 3.16 -9.26
C PHE A 463 20.35 4.29 -10.00
N THR A 464 19.95 4.05 -11.25
CA THR A 464 19.13 4.97 -12.05
C THR A 464 17.71 5.02 -11.49
N LEU A 465 17.12 3.84 -11.23
CA LEU A 465 15.75 3.69 -10.74
C LEU A 465 15.54 4.36 -9.38
N GLN A 466 16.45 4.13 -8.42
CA GLN A 466 16.37 4.77 -7.10
C GLN A 466 16.54 6.30 -7.18
N LYS A 467 17.45 6.83 -8.02
CA LYS A 467 17.67 8.29 -8.15
C LYS A 467 16.44 8.96 -8.77
N GLN A 468 15.86 8.36 -9.80
CA GLN A 468 14.61 8.81 -10.42
C GLN A 468 13.44 8.80 -9.42
N LEU A 469 13.32 7.75 -8.61
CA LEU A 469 12.27 7.62 -7.59
C LEU A 469 12.42 8.66 -6.48
N VAL A 470 13.62 8.84 -5.91
CA VAL A 470 13.91 9.90 -4.92
C VAL A 470 13.59 11.29 -5.49
N TYR A 471 13.97 11.56 -6.74
CA TYR A 471 13.68 12.84 -7.39
C TYR A 471 12.17 13.05 -7.61
N SER A 472 11.37 11.98 -7.71
CA SER A 472 9.91 12.08 -7.74
C SER A 472 9.30 12.33 -6.36
N LEU A 473 9.83 11.71 -5.31
CA LEU A 473 9.40 12.01 -3.94
C LEU A 473 9.74 13.45 -3.53
N LEU A 474 10.91 13.98 -3.92
CA LEU A 474 11.29 15.38 -3.67
C LEU A 474 10.28 16.36 -4.31
N ARG A 475 9.89 16.13 -5.57
CA ARG A 475 8.83 16.91 -6.23
C ARG A 475 7.50 16.86 -5.47
N ARG A 476 7.10 15.68 -4.98
CA ARG A 476 5.85 15.49 -4.21
C ARG A 476 5.88 16.18 -2.83
N MET A 477 7.05 16.23 -2.18
CA MET A 477 7.26 17.02 -0.96
C MET A 477 7.38 18.53 -1.22
N HIS A 478 7.26 18.98 -2.48
CA HIS A 478 7.48 20.36 -2.94
C HIS A 478 8.90 20.90 -2.66
N VAL A 479 9.88 20.00 -2.57
CA VAL A 479 11.29 20.32 -2.30
C VAL A 479 12.07 20.31 -3.62
N ALA A 480 12.87 21.34 -3.86
CA ALA A 480 13.75 21.42 -5.02
C ALA A 480 14.75 20.25 -5.03
N ALA A 481 14.84 19.55 -6.17
CA ALA A 481 15.85 18.52 -6.38
C ALA A 481 17.27 19.12 -6.36
N PRO A 482 18.32 18.33 -6.05
CA PRO A 482 19.71 18.78 -6.16
C PRO A 482 19.99 19.34 -7.56
N SER A 483 20.73 20.45 -7.63
CA SER A 483 21.35 20.91 -8.88
C SER A 483 22.43 19.90 -9.26
N ASP A 484 22.13 19.04 -10.23
CA ASP A 484 22.89 17.82 -10.47
C ASP A 484 24.34 18.11 -10.92
N SER A 485 25.31 17.57 -10.19
CA SER A 485 26.75 17.63 -10.53
C SER A 485 27.37 16.22 -10.61
N GLY A 486 26.56 15.23 -10.98
CA GLY A 486 26.96 13.85 -11.26
C GLY A 486 26.04 13.26 -12.34
N GLY A 487 26.56 13.18 -13.57
CA GLY A 487 25.75 12.89 -14.76
C GLY A 487 25.14 11.48 -14.79
N VAL A 488 24.01 11.36 -15.49
CA VAL A 488 23.40 10.08 -15.85
C VAL A 488 24.34 9.36 -16.84
N GLY A 489 25.22 8.49 -16.34
CA GLY A 489 26.23 7.85 -17.19
C GLY A 489 27.09 6.74 -16.57
N GLU A 490 27.31 6.70 -15.25
CA GLU A 490 28.09 5.62 -14.64
C GLU A 490 27.22 4.40 -14.27
N LYS A 491 27.68 3.22 -14.70
CA LYS A 491 27.04 1.93 -14.38
C LYS A 491 27.58 1.38 -13.08
N SER A 492 27.15 1.97 -11.97
CA SER A 492 27.52 1.52 -10.63
C SER A 492 27.20 0.04 -10.42
N ASN A 493 28.17 -0.75 -9.96
CA ASN A 493 28.02 -2.19 -9.81
C ASN A 493 27.26 -2.54 -8.51
N LEU A 494 26.09 -3.20 -8.66
CA LEU A 494 25.23 -3.63 -7.55
C LEU A 494 25.92 -4.63 -6.62
N ASP A 495 26.79 -5.51 -7.14
CA ASP A 495 27.58 -6.44 -6.33
C ASP A 495 28.73 -5.76 -5.60
N ALA A 496 29.31 -4.70 -6.16
CA ALA A 496 30.30 -3.90 -5.45
C ALA A 496 29.65 -3.11 -4.29
N LEU A 497 28.41 -2.63 -4.46
CA LEU A 497 27.62 -2.06 -3.37
C LEU A 497 27.30 -3.12 -2.29
N ARG A 498 26.89 -4.34 -2.67
CA ARG A 498 26.69 -5.45 -1.73
C ARG A 498 27.93 -5.72 -0.88
N LEU A 499 29.09 -5.87 -1.52
CA LEU A 499 30.36 -6.12 -0.83
C LEU A 499 30.79 -4.96 0.07
N LEU A 500 30.56 -3.70 -0.35
CA LEU A 500 30.80 -2.53 0.49
C LEU A 500 29.92 -2.59 1.76
N LEU A 501 28.60 -2.76 1.60
CA LEU A 501 27.63 -2.83 2.69
C LEU A 501 27.91 -4.01 3.65
N GLU A 502 28.21 -5.21 3.14
CA GLU A 502 28.63 -6.37 3.95
C GLU A 502 29.90 -6.08 4.76
N SER A 503 30.93 -5.49 4.14
CA SER A 503 32.22 -5.23 4.79
C SER A 503 32.11 -4.20 5.92
N GLU A 504 31.24 -3.22 5.74
CA GLU A 504 30.90 -2.20 6.72
C GLU A 504 30.10 -2.76 7.90
N GLY A 505 29.35 -3.86 7.70
CA GLY A 505 28.35 -4.33 8.65
C GLY A 505 27.01 -3.59 8.52
N GLU A 506 26.67 -3.12 7.32
CA GLU A 506 25.34 -2.60 7.00
C GLU A 506 24.30 -3.70 6.80
N ILE A 507 24.74 -4.85 6.26
CA ILE A 507 23.95 -6.04 5.97
C ILE A 507 24.72 -7.30 6.39
N GLU A 508 24.00 -8.32 6.87
CA GLU A 508 24.57 -9.65 7.11
C GLU A 508 25.06 -10.30 5.79
N PRO A 509 26.27 -10.91 5.78
CA PRO A 509 26.75 -11.61 4.59
C PRO A 509 25.92 -12.85 4.26
N LEU A 510 25.65 -13.05 2.97
CA LEU A 510 24.88 -14.20 2.49
C LEU A 510 25.57 -15.53 2.83
N PRO A 511 24.84 -16.58 3.24
CA PRO A 511 25.43 -17.87 3.59
C PRO A 511 26.00 -18.57 2.35
N GLU A 512 27.29 -18.91 2.39
CA GLU A 512 27.97 -19.56 1.26
C GLU A 512 27.45 -20.99 1.04
N HIS A 513 26.81 -21.21 -0.11
CA HIS A 513 26.43 -22.52 -0.66
C HIS A 513 25.66 -23.47 0.30
N ALA A 514 24.48 -23.03 0.74
CA ALA A 514 23.49 -23.99 1.26
C ALA A 514 23.05 -24.97 0.14
N PRO A 515 23.18 -26.30 0.33
CA PRO A 515 22.68 -27.28 -0.66
C PRO A 515 21.15 -27.22 -0.73
N ALA A 516 20.59 -27.49 -1.91
CA ALA A 516 19.15 -27.41 -2.16
C ALA A 516 18.36 -28.30 -1.17
N PRO A 517 17.29 -27.77 -0.53
CA PRO A 517 16.63 -28.46 0.56
C PRO A 517 15.85 -29.69 0.08
N THR A 518 16.27 -30.87 0.53
CA THR A 518 15.54 -32.13 0.31
C THR A 518 14.10 -32.02 0.84
N PRO A 519 13.07 -32.32 0.04
CA PRO A 519 11.69 -32.11 0.43
C PRO A 519 11.30 -33.00 1.61
N THR A 520 11.03 -32.39 2.76
CA THR A 520 10.58 -33.05 3.98
C THR A 520 9.25 -32.46 4.46
N ARG A 521 8.41 -33.31 5.08
CA ARG A 521 7.01 -32.98 5.44
C ARG A 521 6.91 -31.79 6.40
N PRO A 522 5.82 -31.00 6.35
CA PRO A 522 5.68 -29.78 7.13
C PRO A 522 5.72 -30.05 8.63
N ARG A 523 6.66 -29.40 9.32
CA ARG A 523 6.63 -29.21 10.78
C ARG A 523 6.11 -27.81 11.08
N SER A 524 5.42 -27.65 12.20
CA SER A 524 4.85 -26.36 12.61
C SER A 524 5.93 -25.28 12.75
N ARG A 525 5.71 -24.12 12.11
CA ARG A 525 6.67 -23.02 12.01
C ARG A 525 6.79 -22.29 13.36
N ARG A 526 7.64 -22.81 14.25
CA ARG A 526 7.95 -22.16 15.54
C ARG A 526 8.66 -20.83 15.26
N GLN A 527 8.10 -19.74 15.77
CA GLN A 527 8.54 -18.37 15.47
C GLN A 527 9.87 -18.06 16.18
N THR A 528 10.99 -18.21 15.49
CA THR A 528 12.32 -17.84 15.98
C THR A 528 12.47 -16.32 16.00
N ARG A 529 12.27 -15.72 17.18
CA ARG A 529 12.65 -14.32 17.44
C ARG A 529 14.17 -14.21 17.47
N SER A 530 14.73 -13.23 16.78
CA SER A 530 16.15 -12.91 16.79
C SER A 530 16.51 -12.09 18.04
N ASN A 531 16.78 -12.78 19.16
CA ASN A 531 17.12 -12.15 20.44
C ASN A 531 18.54 -11.53 20.43
N TRP A 532 18.65 -10.29 19.92
CA TRP A 532 19.88 -9.49 19.97
C TRP A 532 19.83 -8.33 20.97
N PHE A 533 18.65 -7.92 21.43
CA PHE A 533 18.44 -6.67 22.18
C PHE A 533 18.50 -6.78 23.72
N GLU A 534 18.82 -7.94 24.29
CA GLU A 534 18.67 -8.20 25.73
C GLU A 534 19.89 -7.77 26.59
N ARG A 535 20.32 -6.50 26.49
CA ARG A 535 21.01 -5.75 27.57
C ARG A 535 21.36 -4.29 27.21
N TRP A 536 20.60 -3.32 27.74
CA TRP A 536 21.16 -2.02 28.22
C TRP A 536 20.14 -1.23 29.07
N PRO A 537 20.58 -0.27 29.92
CA PRO A 537 19.71 0.52 30.79
C PRO A 537 19.05 1.71 30.06
N SER A 538 18.01 2.27 30.68
CA SER A 538 17.20 3.37 30.15
C SER A 538 17.90 4.74 30.20
N VAL A 539 17.84 5.49 29.09
CA VAL A 539 18.28 6.90 29.00
C VAL A 539 17.24 7.71 28.21
N SER A 540 16.94 8.93 28.67
CA SER A 540 16.01 9.87 28.02
C SER A 540 16.76 10.91 27.20
N PHE A 541 16.20 11.33 26.07
CA PHE A 541 16.69 12.44 25.25
C PHE A 541 15.66 13.57 25.18
N ALA A 542 16.12 14.81 25.33
CA ALA A 542 15.35 16.04 25.17
C ALA A 542 15.94 16.87 24.01
N SER A 543 15.16 17.81 23.47
CA SER A 543 15.41 18.45 22.18
C SER A 543 16.25 19.74 22.24
N VAL A 544 17.28 19.76 21.39
CA VAL A 544 17.92 20.93 20.71
C VAL A 544 18.52 22.06 21.57
N ALA A 545 19.83 22.26 21.37
CA ALA A 545 20.50 23.57 21.47
C ALA A 545 21.57 23.66 20.36
N TRP A 546 21.85 24.86 19.83
CA TRP A 546 22.82 25.06 18.73
C TRP A 546 24.19 25.51 19.25
N ALA A 547 25.23 24.85 18.75
CA ALA A 547 26.63 25.28 18.58
C ALA A 547 27.33 26.13 19.67
N GLN A 548 28.36 25.55 20.30
CA GLN A 548 29.73 26.10 20.29
C GLN A 548 30.79 25.07 20.78
N GLU A 549 32.06 25.45 20.65
CA GLU A 549 33.31 24.71 20.99
C GLU A 549 33.66 23.44 20.15
N ILE A 550 34.71 23.58 19.33
CA ILE A 550 35.43 22.46 18.68
C ILE A 550 36.22 21.71 19.75
N SER A 551 35.60 20.72 20.40
CA SER A 551 36.26 19.96 21.47
C SER A 551 37.43 19.09 20.94
N PRO A 552 38.40 18.71 21.78
CA PRO A 552 39.50 17.81 21.38
C PRO A 552 39.02 16.50 20.75
N ARG A 553 37.86 15.97 21.19
CA ARG A 553 37.24 14.76 20.64
C ARG A 553 36.92 14.87 19.14
N GLU A 554 36.64 16.08 18.65
CA GLU A 554 36.35 16.31 17.22
C GLU A 554 37.61 16.11 16.36
N HIS A 555 38.77 16.60 16.82
CA HIS A 555 40.05 16.38 16.15
C HIS A 555 40.42 14.89 16.12
N GLU A 556 40.21 14.18 17.23
CA GLU A 556 40.51 12.75 17.33
C GLU A 556 39.59 11.90 16.43
N ALA A 557 38.30 12.25 16.35
CA ALA A 557 37.34 11.61 15.45
C ALA A 557 37.69 11.87 13.97
N ARG A 558 38.05 13.11 13.60
CA ARG A 558 38.52 13.44 12.23
C ARG A 558 39.83 12.70 11.88
N ALA A 559 40.76 12.59 12.84
CA ALA A 559 41.99 11.82 12.66
C ALA A 559 41.72 10.30 12.52
N LEU A 560 40.67 9.77 13.15
CA LEU A 560 40.22 8.38 12.93
C LEU A 560 39.62 8.20 11.53
N LEU A 561 38.80 9.13 11.04
CA LEU A 561 38.25 9.07 9.68
C LEU A 561 39.34 9.13 8.59
N GLU A 562 40.40 9.92 8.77
CA GLU A 562 41.52 9.90 7.82
C GLU A 562 42.28 8.57 7.87
N ARG A 563 42.49 7.95 9.04
CA ARG A 563 43.06 6.59 9.11
C ARG A 563 42.17 5.55 8.43
N TYR A 564 40.85 5.67 8.57
CA TYR A 564 39.85 4.83 7.90
C TYR A 564 39.94 4.98 6.37
N ARG A 565 39.97 6.22 5.86
CA ARG A 565 40.13 6.52 4.43
C ARG A 565 41.46 5.99 3.87
N GLN A 566 42.56 6.19 4.60
CA GLN A 566 43.88 5.68 4.23
C GLN A 566 43.92 4.15 4.21
N ALA A 567 43.29 3.46 5.17
CA ALA A 567 43.23 2.00 5.16
C ALA A 567 42.45 1.44 3.95
N LEU A 568 41.39 2.13 3.51
CA LEU A 568 40.63 1.78 2.31
C LEU A 568 41.44 2.00 1.02
N VAL A 569 42.06 3.18 0.85
CA VAL A 569 42.87 3.50 -0.35
C VAL A 569 44.09 2.58 -0.46
N ASN A 570 44.77 2.29 0.65
CA ASN A 570 45.90 1.36 0.68
C ASN A 570 45.48 -0.12 0.67
N LYS A 571 44.17 -0.41 0.69
CA LYS A 571 43.58 -1.76 0.72
C LYS A 571 44.06 -2.66 1.87
N ASP A 572 44.48 -2.05 2.98
CA ASP A 572 44.97 -2.78 4.16
C ASP A 572 43.78 -3.20 5.05
N VAL A 573 43.33 -4.43 4.84
CA VAL A 573 42.25 -5.10 5.60
C VAL A 573 42.55 -5.13 7.10
N ASP A 574 43.82 -5.26 7.49
CA ASP A 574 44.21 -5.31 8.90
C ASP A 574 44.34 -3.91 9.53
N ALA A 575 44.76 -2.89 8.78
CA ALA A 575 44.66 -1.49 9.24
C ALA A 575 43.20 -1.09 9.43
N PHE A 576 42.34 -1.45 8.49
CA PHE A 576 40.91 -1.18 8.56
C PHE A 576 40.29 -1.89 9.78
N ALA A 577 40.54 -3.19 9.94
CA ALA A 577 40.07 -3.97 11.08
C ALA A 577 40.60 -3.44 12.44
N ARG A 578 41.82 -2.89 12.49
CA ARG A 578 42.41 -2.27 13.70
C ARG A 578 41.69 -0.98 14.15
N LEU A 579 40.83 -0.39 13.33
CA LEU A 579 40.05 0.81 13.68
C LEU A 579 38.70 0.49 14.33
N TYR A 580 38.27 -0.78 14.34
CA TYR A 580 37.05 -1.23 14.98
C TYR A 580 37.36 -1.91 16.33
N VAL A 581 36.37 -1.93 17.23
CA VAL A 581 36.43 -2.70 18.49
C VAL A 581 36.37 -4.21 18.22
N ASP A 582 35.50 -4.61 17.29
CA ASP A 582 35.49 -5.95 16.69
C ASP A 582 35.27 -5.88 15.17
N PHE A 583 35.97 -6.76 14.46
CA PHE A 583 35.89 -6.91 13.01
C PHE A 583 36.09 -8.39 12.61
N PRO A 584 34.99 -9.17 12.59
CA PRO A 584 35.01 -10.63 12.37
C PRO A 584 35.67 -11.05 11.05
N SER A 585 36.19 -12.28 11.04
CA SER A 585 36.84 -12.89 9.87
C SER A 585 35.98 -12.87 8.59
N GLN A 586 34.65 -12.99 8.72
CA GLN A 586 33.74 -12.93 7.58
C GLN A 586 33.68 -11.52 6.95
N ARG A 587 33.65 -10.45 7.77
CA ARG A 587 33.73 -9.06 7.26
C ARG A 587 35.12 -8.74 6.69
N ARG A 588 36.21 -9.32 7.24
CA ARG A 588 37.56 -9.27 6.63
C ARG A 588 37.58 -9.92 5.25
N ALA A 589 36.95 -11.09 5.11
CA ALA A 589 36.88 -11.79 3.83
C ALA A 589 36.08 -10.99 2.78
N THR A 590 34.92 -10.42 3.13
CA THR A 590 34.19 -9.54 2.20
C THR A 590 34.98 -8.26 1.90
N LEU A 591 35.64 -7.61 2.86
CA LEU A 591 36.48 -6.44 2.58
C LEU A 591 37.64 -6.78 1.62
N ALA A 592 38.27 -7.94 1.79
CA ALA A 592 39.29 -8.44 0.87
C ALA A 592 38.73 -8.71 -0.54
N ARG A 593 37.50 -9.25 -0.66
CA ARG A 593 36.79 -9.38 -1.95
C ARG A 593 36.52 -8.02 -2.59
N TYR A 594 36.05 -7.04 -1.81
CA TYR A 594 35.81 -5.67 -2.29
C TYR A 594 37.10 -5.02 -2.84
N PHE A 595 38.19 -5.03 -2.07
CA PHE A 595 39.49 -4.53 -2.50
C PHE A 595 40.09 -5.31 -3.69
N GLY A 596 39.77 -6.61 -3.81
CA GLY A 596 40.14 -7.46 -4.92
C GLY A 596 39.46 -7.07 -6.23
N ASN A 597 38.20 -6.63 -6.17
CA ASN A 597 37.38 -6.26 -7.32
C ASN A 597 37.53 -4.78 -7.74
N ALA A 598 37.74 -3.88 -6.79
CA ALA A 598 37.85 -2.44 -7.05
C ALA A 598 39.28 -2.02 -7.45
N MET A 599 39.63 -2.05 -8.74
CA MET A 599 40.95 -1.60 -9.23
C MET A 599 41.11 -0.08 -9.09
N ASP A 600 42.32 0.37 -8.74
CA ASP A 600 42.70 1.79 -8.63
C ASP A 600 41.77 2.63 -7.72
N LEU A 601 41.27 2.00 -6.66
CA LEU A 601 40.31 2.54 -5.69
C LEU A 601 40.78 3.86 -5.04
N GLN A 602 40.04 4.93 -5.33
CA GLN A 602 40.08 6.21 -4.64
C GLN A 602 38.90 6.30 -3.66
N VAL A 603 39.13 6.87 -2.48
CA VAL A 603 38.08 7.09 -1.46
C VAL A 603 38.15 8.52 -0.95
N ASP A 604 37.02 9.21 -1.07
CA ASP A 604 36.76 10.54 -0.52
C ASP A 604 35.79 10.44 0.67
N ILE A 605 35.97 11.29 1.68
CA ILE A 605 35.10 11.38 2.87
C ILE A 605 34.63 12.83 3.01
N GLU A 606 33.32 13.04 2.84
CA GLU A 606 32.67 14.36 2.74
C GLU A 606 31.53 14.51 3.77
N ASP A 607 31.05 15.74 3.98
CA ASP A 607 29.93 16.10 4.87
C ASP A 607 29.93 15.32 6.20
N VAL A 608 31.06 15.43 6.90
CA VAL A 608 31.32 14.83 8.22
C VAL A 608 30.62 15.64 9.29
N ARG A 609 29.61 15.03 9.91
CA ARG A 609 28.82 15.56 11.04
C ARG A 609 29.14 14.74 12.29
N LEU A 610 29.35 15.42 13.42
CA LEU A 610 29.85 14.84 14.66
C LEU A 610 28.95 15.29 15.83
N GLU A 611 28.49 14.33 16.62
CA GLU A 611 27.66 14.56 17.81
C GLU A 611 28.23 13.83 19.01
N ALA A 612 28.43 14.53 20.13
CA ALA A 612 28.87 13.92 21.38
C ALA A 612 27.65 13.36 22.15
N HIS A 613 27.67 12.06 22.46
CA HIS A 613 26.60 11.35 23.17
C HIS A 613 27.16 10.74 24.45
N GLY A 614 27.40 11.59 25.46
CA GLY A 614 28.01 11.20 26.74
C GLY A 614 29.52 10.99 26.62
N GLU A 615 29.98 9.75 26.79
CA GLU A 615 31.38 9.36 26.57
C GLU A 615 31.66 8.97 25.10
N ASP A 616 30.62 8.61 24.35
CA ASP A 616 30.71 8.22 22.94
C ASP A 616 30.58 9.42 22.00
N VAL A 617 31.03 9.24 20.75
CA VAL A 617 30.81 10.19 19.65
C VAL A 617 30.12 9.47 18.49
N VAL A 618 28.98 9.98 18.04
CA VAL A 618 28.34 9.53 16.80
C VAL A 618 28.89 10.37 15.65
N VAL A 619 29.36 9.71 14.60
CA VAL A 619 29.84 10.35 13.37
C VAL A 619 29.00 9.90 12.18
N SER A 620 28.53 10.85 11.38
CA SER A 620 27.91 10.57 10.08
C SER A 620 28.72 11.23 8.97
N PHE A 621 28.98 10.52 7.89
CA PHE A 621 29.80 11.00 6.78
C PHE A 621 29.35 10.40 5.45
N LEU A 622 29.55 11.15 4.36
CA LEU A 622 29.42 10.64 3.00
C LEU A 622 30.75 10.01 2.59
N ARG A 623 30.73 8.74 2.21
CA ARG A 623 31.84 8.04 1.57
C ARG A 623 31.56 7.97 0.06
N ARG A 624 32.53 8.42 -0.75
CA ARG A 624 32.54 8.23 -2.21
C ARG A 624 33.73 7.37 -2.60
N ASP A 625 33.45 6.21 -3.16
CA ASP A 625 34.45 5.28 -3.68
C ASP A 625 34.43 5.35 -5.22
N ARG A 626 35.60 5.51 -5.84
CA ARG A 626 35.76 5.59 -7.30
C ARG A 626 36.84 4.60 -7.75
N PHE A 627 36.49 3.68 -8.63
CA PHE A 627 37.37 2.58 -9.03
C PHE A 627 37.04 2.05 -10.44
N VAL A 628 37.91 1.21 -11.00
CA VAL A 628 37.59 0.38 -12.17
C VAL A 628 37.21 -1.01 -11.69
N ASP A 629 36.05 -1.50 -12.09
CA ASP A 629 35.57 -2.83 -11.76
C ASP A 629 36.37 -3.90 -12.53
N ARG A 630 36.99 -4.84 -11.79
CA ARG A 630 37.94 -5.81 -12.34
C ARG A 630 37.35 -6.80 -13.34
N GLU A 631 36.08 -7.16 -13.19
CA GLU A 631 35.43 -8.17 -14.03
C GLU A 631 34.87 -7.53 -15.31
N SER A 632 34.24 -6.37 -15.20
CA SER A 632 33.58 -5.70 -16.32
C SER A 632 34.45 -4.63 -17.01
N GLY A 633 35.57 -4.22 -16.42
CA GLY A 633 36.49 -3.21 -16.94
C GLY A 633 35.95 -1.78 -16.95
N LYS A 634 34.86 -1.51 -16.23
CA LYS A 634 34.13 -0.22 -16.26
C LYS A 634 34.47 0.67 -15.07
N PRO A 635 34.44 2.00 -15.22
CA PRO A 635 34.44 2.90 -14.08
C PRO A 635 33.17 2.70 -13.25
N VAL A 636 33.33 2.69 -11.93
CA VAL A 636 32.26 2.61 -10.95
C VAL A 636 32.50 3.68 -9.87
N THR A 637 31.50 4.54 -9.69
CA THR A 637 31.35 5.35 -8.47
C THR A 637 30.29 4.71 -7.58
N LEU A 638 30.58 4.61 -6.27
CA LEU A 638 29.61 4.31 -5.21
C LEU A 638 29.58 5.49 -4.23
N GLU A 639 28.39 5.96 -3.87
CA GLU A 639 28.19 6.97 -2.83
C GLU A 639 27.29 6.42 -1.74
N VAL A 640 27.75 6.50 -0.49
CA VAL A 640 27.04 5.95 0.68
C VAL A 640 27.25 6.88 1.88
N ARG A 641 26.17 7.38 2.49
CA ARG A 641 26.24 7.95 3.84
C ARG A 641 26.25 6.84 4.88
N LEU A 642 27.25 6.87 5.76
CA LEU A 642 27.41 5.93 6.87
C LEU A 642 27.27 6.66 8.22
N THR A 643 26.77 5.95 9.23
CA THR A 643 26.72 6.42 10.64
C THR A 643 27.49 5.45 11.52
N ARG A 644 28.45 5.92 12.33
CA ARG A 644 29.29 5.08 13.20
C ARG A 644 29.30 5.62 14.63
N ARG A 645 29.30 4.71 15.61
CA ARG A 645 29.56 5.05 17.01
C ARG A 645 31.04 4.83 17.31
N LEU A 646 31.71 5.92 17.69
CA LEU A 646 33.08 5.93 18.16
C LEU A 646 33.05 5.82 19.68
N VAL A 647 33.81 4.89 20.23
CA VAL A 647 34.01 4.69 21.67
C VAL A 647 35.45 4.99 22.03
N HIS A 648 35.69 5.60 23.19
CA HIS A 648 37.05 5.77 23.70
C HIS A 648 37.52 4.48 24.39
N THR A 649 38.72 3.99 24.03
CA THR A 649 39.30 2.76 24.58
C THR A 649 40.74 3.02 25.06
N PRO A 650 41.37 2.09 25.81
CA PRO A 650 42.80 2.17 26.13
C PRO A 650 43.74 2.19 24.90
N ARG A 651 43.21 1.97 23.69
CA ARG A 651 43.92 2.06 22.40
C ARG A 651 43.62 3.36 21.65
N GLY A 652 42.96 4.32 22.31
CA GLY A 652 42.34 5.51 21.71
C GLY A 652 40.92 5.23 21.20
N TRP A 653 40.39 6.16 20.42
CA TRP A 653 39.07 6.01 19.77
C TRP A 653 39.05 4.84 18.77
N LEU A 654 37.97 4.05 18.83
CA LEU A 654 37.68 2.95 17.90
C LEU A 654 36.19 2.94 17.51
N ILE A 655 35.88 2.37 16.35
CA ILE A 655 34.51 2.18 15.86
C ILE A 655 33.89 0.96 16.56
N ALA A 656 32.83 1.15 17.36
CA ALA A 656 32.16 0.03 18.05
C ALA A 656 31.31 -0.84 17.11
N GLY A 657 30.97 -0.32 15.92
CA GLY A 657 30.01 -0.90 14.99
C GLY A 657 28.90 0.11 14.68
N LYS A 658 27.69 -0.38 14.44
CA LYS A 658 26.48 0.46 14.50
C LYS A 658 26.19 0.88 15.95
N PRO A 659 25.65 2.09 16.19
CA PRO A 659 25.39 2.64 17.52
C PRO A 659 24.56 1.77 18.47
#